data_AF-A0A6A4WEF5-F1
#
_entry.id   AF-A0A6A4WEF5-F1
#
_cell.length_a   1.000
_cell.length_b   1.000
_cell.length_c   1.000
_cell.angle_alpha   90.00
_cell.angle_beta   90.00
_cell.angle_gamma   90.00
#
_symmetry.space_group_name_H-M   'P 1'
#
loop_
_entity.id
_entity.type
_entity.pdbx_description
1 polymer ?
#
loop_
_entity_poly.entity_id
_entity_poly.type
_entity_poly.pdbx_seq_one_letter_code
_entity_poly.pdbx_strand_id
1 'polypeptide(L)'
;MGTRAAAFTAKIKNLQDYYLRLLHGIPLPSELDIACTLKYFSLTLMGVLKDVPEAPLEMLRRPDQDSTRLALYPSLDYTGLYRALVQLFDIVPLLQYGVHGFGQSLLHTMSCLVPFLEHSLIDSLPYLVASSLATFPVSLHRDIVNTLCHYLLPFTLSPDVENYTSSSVTAIVMVVFQYTDQTALHCQLLETVMSRRRMVIRDLFCIIAHGTVSARLPAAHLLFHYWPALNPTSADRRNNLLKFTGLDVEDIGWEPHQCERDNCPSNENNEAIQLCLDHNVAVLQGSEYPPPLYLCQHCSQDIRASNSQISMFEILLPMQHMSTTCENKNCRSSDKLAMCTCFAIECASYNGNRPIRYCAQCDSIRHNNRRGGDHVVQYRIGSPWKMAPDVSRYMVEAVVSLLKEAQPLADSRRSREQERHTRAGLLDDAQQQEGPSLEERRSLSRYGVWLLVNLCTPDRTTSEQTLARLLAALFNWFEATAYLGDDQTGGALELLKSEYIHSWLQAILADHFKTFASCLLPRPPEYARVGGHWDGLVSKTQHIQEGFHRLFCLVPYDIISAELWNHIMPNWMEAILQDVPEDELPGTENHTQLLDPDMSPLGFDSDQMYQFVSVRFHSTAPRVQEQALTWLQVLSMVNIAIPLPILHKMLRTGVRCLQASKDGAGSRKVSSIRSQVNSDLGEFTAIYYKLLGGYPFLSASCSRVQWH
;
A
#
# COMPACT_ATOMS: atom_id res chain seq x y z
N MET A 1 40.97 26.84 38.01
CA MET A 1 40.16 27.15 36.81
C MET A 1 40.05 25.88 35.98
N GLY A 2 38.84 25.38 35.73
CA GLY A 2 38.64 24.14 34.96
C GLY A 2 38.86 24.38 33.47
N THR A 3 39.43 23.39 32.76
CA THR A 3 39.60 23.44 31.30
C THR A 3 38.24 23.31 30.59
N ARG A 4 38.13 23.80 29.35
CA ARG A 4 36.91 23.69 28.51
C ARG A 4 36.41 22.24 28.43
N ALA A 5 37.33 21.28 28.31
CA ALA A 5 37.02 19.84 28.30
C ALA A 5 36.42 19.32 29.62
N ALA A 6 36.91 19.80 30.77
CA ALA A 6 36.35 19.43 32.08
C ALA A 6 34.93 19.98 32.25
N ALA A 7 34.67 21.22 31.81
CA ALA A 7 33.34 21.81 31.84
C ALA A 7 32.35 21.08 30.90
N PHE A 8 32.80 20.72 29.69
CA PHE A 8 32.03 19.94 28.72
C PHE A 8 31.62 18.58 29.31
N THR A 9 32.58 17.83 29.86
CA THR A 9 32.34 16.52 30.48
C THR A 9 31.41 16.63 31.71
N ALA A 10 31.58 17.67 32.53
CA ALA A 10 30.70 17.90 33.68
C ALA A 10 29.25 18.16 33.25
N LYS A 11 29.03 18.93 32.18
CA LYS A 11 27.69 19.19 31.64
C LYS A 11 27.04 17.94 31.01
N ILE A 12 27.83 17.00 30.46
CA ILE A 12 27.30 15.70 30.00
C ILE A 12 26.78 14.90 31.19
N LYS A 13 27.54 14.87 32.29
CA LYS A 13 27.11 14.22 33.53
C LYS A 13 25.82 14.84 34.09
N ASN A 14 25.64 16.15 33.95
CA ASN A 14 24.38 16.80 34.32
C ASN A 14 23.22 16.30 33.46
N LEU A 15 23.37 16.17 32.14
CA LEU A 15 22.32 15.62 31.28
C LEU A 15 21.96 14.18 31.67
N GLN A 16 22.96 13.36 32.00
CA GLN A 16 22.75 11.99 32.47
C GLN A 16 22.05 11.94 33.84
N ASP A 17 22.41 12.82 34.77
CA ASP A 17 21.72 12.99 36.04
C ASP A 17 20.26 13.44 35.82
N TYR A 18 20.01 14.40 34.94
CA TYR A 18 18.64 14.81 34.57
C TYR A 18 17.83 13.65 34.00
N TYR A 19 18.41 12.88 33.07
CA TYR A 19 17.78 11.67 32.53
C TYR A 19 17.41 10.67 33.64
N LEU A 20 18.33 10.34 34.54
CA LEU A 20 18.07 9.40 35.64
C LEU A 20 16.98 9.92 36.59
N ARG A 21 16.97 11.22 36.89
CA ARG A 21 15.95 11.83 37.75
C ARG A 21 14.56 11.84 37.10
N LEU A 22 14.49 12.05 35.78
CA LEU A 22 13.24 11.96 35.02
C LEU A 22 12.74 10.51 34.98
N LEU A 23 13.62 9.54 34.82
CA LEU A 23 13.26 8.12 34.79
C LEU A 23 12.79 7.58 36.15
N HIS A 24 13.38 8.06 37.26
CA HIS A 24 13.05 7.60 38.61
C HIS A 24 12.09 8.53 39.38
N GLY A 25 11.78 9.73 38.87
CA GLY A 25 10.86 10.68 39.47
C GLY A 25 11.37 11.35 40.76
N ILE A 26 12.69 11.50 40.96
CA ILE A 26 13.28 11.95 42.24
C ILE A 26 14.41 12.96 42.04
N PRO A 27 14.31 14.17 42.65
CA PRO A 27 13.34 15.21 42.29
C PRO A 27 13.47 15.61 40.81
N LEU A 28 12.35 15.98 40.18
CA LEU A 28 12.31 16.33 38.75
C LEU A 28 13.21 17.54 38.47
N PRO A 29 14.14 17.45 37.49
CA PRO A 29 14.92 18.60 37.05
C PRO A 29 14.01 19.64 36.40
N SER A 30 14.33 20.94 36.54
CA SER A 30 13.61 21.98 35.81
C SER A 30 13.86 21.83 34.32
N GLU A 31 12.81 21.87 33.49
CA GLU A 31 12.94 21.77 32.03
C GLU A 31 13.79 22.92 31.47
N LEU A 32 13.73 24.08 32.11
CA LEU A 32 14.56 25.25 31.79
C LEU A 32 16.06 24.96 32.02
N ASP A 33 16.41 24.21 33.07
CA ASP A 33 17.80 23.83 33.35
C ASP A 33 18.33 22.87 32.29
N ILE A 34 17.49 21.93 31.84
CA ILE A 34 17.85 21.00 30.76
C ILE A 34 18.01 21.77 29.44
N ALA A 35 17.02 22.60 29.07
CA ALA A 35 17.07 23.42 27.86
C ALA A 35 18.27 24.38 27.87
N CYS A 36 18.60 25.01 29.01
CA CYS A 36 19.79 25.84 29.15
C CYS A 36 21.10 25.04 28.99
N THR A 37 21.12 23.80 29.49
CA THR A 37 22.26 22.89 29.32
C THR A 37 22.43 22.45 27.87
N LEU A 38 21.33 22.15 27.17
CA LEU A 38 21.31 21.86 25.73
C LEU A 38 21.78 23.08 24.91
N LYS A 39 21.28 24.27 25.23
CA LYS A 39 21.71 25.53 24.60
C LYS A 39 23.19 25.81 24.84
N TYR A 40 23.73 25.51 26.03
CA TYR A 40 25.17 25.58 26.30
C TYR A 40 25.96 24.70 25.33
N PHE A 41 25.52 23.47 25.07
CA PHE A 41 26.18 22.58 24.12
C PHE A 41 26.11 23.12 22.71
N SER A 42 24.94 23.57 22.26
CA SER A 42 24.76 24.17 20.93
C SER A 42 25.72 25.36 20.71
N LEU A 43 25.75 26.31 21.64
CA LEU A 43 26.67 27.46 21.59
C LEU A 43 28.15 27.05 21.65
N THR A 44 28.49 26.02 22.44
CA THR A 44 29.86 25.52 22.53
C THR A 44 30.30 24.85 21.24
N LEU A 45 29.45 24.03 20.63
CA LEU A 45 29.71 23.34 19.35
C LEU A 45 29.87 24.36 18.22
N MET A 46 28.98 25.35 18.13
CA MET A 46 29.09 26.46 17.18
C MET A 46 30.37 27.27 17.38
N GLY A 47 30.72 27.56 18.63
CA GLY A 47 31.98 28.22 18.97
C GLY A 47 33.21 27.42 18.58
N VAL A 48 33.18 26.09 18.73
CA VAL A 48 34.26 25.22 18.26
C VAL A 48 34.36 25.21 16.74
N LEU A 49 33.24 25.13 16.03
CA LEU A 49 33.25 25.17 14.56
C LEU A 49 33.93 26.43 14.05
N LYS A 50 33.61 27.60 14.62
CA LYS A 50 34.21 28.89 14.21
C LYS A 50 35.75 28.92 14.24
N ASP A 51 36.37 28.11 15.09
CA ASP A 51 37.83 28.07 15.25
C ASP A 51 38.49 27.05 14.29
N VAL A 52 37.72 26.34 13.45
CA VAL A 52 38.21 25.31 12.53
C VAL A 52 38.68 25.93 11.21
N PRO A 53 39.92 25.65 10.76
CA PRO A 53 40.52 26.30 9.58
C PRO A 53 40.11 25.68 8.23
N GLU A 54 39.76 24.39 8.19
CA GLU A 54 39.36 23.68 6.96
C GLU A 54 37.83 23.66 6.78
N ALA A 55 37.31 22.91 5.80
CA ALA A 55 35.87 22.86 5.47
C ALA A 55 35.20 21.55 5.94
N PRO A 56 34.98 21.36 7.26
CA PRO A 56 34.50 20.09 7.83
C PRO A 56 33.15 19.64 7.27
N LEU A 57 32.25 20.56 6.93
CA LEU A 57 30.93 20.23 6.36
C LEU A 57 31.01 19.73 4.92
N GLU A 58 32.02 20.15 4.15
CA GLU A 58 32.27 19.55 2.84
C GLU A 58 32.78 18.14 2.97
N MET A 59 33.68 17.91 3.93
CA MET A 59 34.23 16.59 4.27
C MET A 59 33.15 15.66 4.84
N LEU A 60 32.14 16.21 5.52
CA LEU A 60 30.99 15.46 6.03
C LEU A 60 30.19 14.76 4.93
N ARG A 61 30.24 15.22 3.68
CA ARG A 61 29.57 14.51 2.57
C ARG A 61 30.32 13.25 2.11
N ARG A 62 31.50 12.97 2.68
CA ARG A 62 32.43 11.93 2.25
C ARG A 62 32.87 11.07 3.44
N PRO A 63 32.29 9.87 3.62
CA PRO A 63 32.60 9.00 4.75
C PRO A 63 34.09 8.64 4.87
N ASP A 64 34.82 8.56 3.75
CA ASP A 64 36.26 8.30 3.70
C ASP A 64 37.10 9.40 4.37
N GLN A 65 36.55 10.60 4.53
CA GLN A 65 37.23 11.75 5.12
C GLN A 65 36.99 11.89 6.63
N ASP A 66 36.26 10.97 7.28
CA ASP A 66 35.93 11.04 8.72
C ASP A 66 37.15 11.22 9.61
N SER A 67 38.19 10.41 9.42
CA SER A 67 39.41 10.49 10.23
C SER A 67 40.08 11.85 10.15
N THR A 68 40.07 12.47 8.96
CA THR A 68 40.67 13.80 8.73
C THR A 68 39.77 14.89 9.28
N ARG A 69 38.45 14.81 9.05
CA ARG A 69 37.46 15.78 9.59
C ARG A 69 37.53 15.82 11.11
N LEU A 70 37.48 14.66 11.75
CA LEU A 70 37.42 14.56 13.21
C LEU A 70 38.73 15.00 13.88
N ALA A 71 39.86 14.89 13.20
CA ALA A 71 41.16 15.38 13.68
C ALA A 71 41.23 16.92 13.76
N LEU A 72 40.32 17.65 13.10
CA LEU A 72 40.25 19.12 13.14
C LEU A 72 39.70 19.66 14.47
N TYR A 73 38.99 18.82 15.23
CA TYR A 73 38.28 19.25 16.42
C TYR A 73 39.10 19.05 17.70
N PRO A 74 38.90 19.90 18.72
CA PRO A 74 39.48 19.66 20.05
C PRO A 74 38.94 18.35 20.62
N SER A 75 39.77 17.67 21.43
CA SER A 75 39.39 16.40 22.07
C SER A 75 38.35 16.59 23.18
N LEU A 76 37.09 16.74 22.78
CA LEU A 76 35.90 16.75 23.65
C LEU A 76 35.13 15.43 23.50
N ASP A 77 34.32 15.09 24.49
CA ASP A 77 33.53 13.85 24.50
C ASP A 77 32.24 13.97 23.68
N TYR A 78 32.37 14.15 22.36
CA TYR A 78 31.25 14.29 21.42
C TYR A 78 30.36 13.04 21.40
N THR A 79 30.97 11.85 21.45
CA THR A 79 30.24 10.58 21.51
C THR A 79 29.47 10.43 22.82
N GLY A 80 30.03 10.85 23.95
CA GLY A 80 29.32 10.89 25.23
C GLY A 80 28.12 11.82 25.20
N LEU A 81 28.27 13.01 24.58
CA LEU A 81 27.14 13.91 24.35
C LEU A 81 26.07 13.26 23.47
N TYR A 82 26.44 12.67 22.34
CA TYR A 82 25.52 11.94 21.47
C TYR A 82 24.70 10.90 22.25
N ARG A 83 25.36 10.04 23.03
CA ARG A 83 24.67 9.01 23.84
C ARG A 83 23.71 9.63 24.85
N ALA A 84 24.09 10.74 25.49
CA ALA A 84 23.21 11.44 26.42
C ALA A 84 22.00 12.05 25.70
N LEU A 85 22.17 12.63 24.51
CA LEU A 85 21.05 13.16 23.73
C LEU A 85 20.10 12.06 23.28
N VAL A 86 20.61 10.91 22.81
CA VAL A 86 19.78 9.74 22.44
C VAL A 86 18.92 9.29 23.61
N GLN A 87 19.49 9.18 24.80
CA GLN A 87 18.72 8.83 26.01
C GLN A 87 17.61 9.84 26.33
N LEU A 88 17.83 11.12 26.04
CA LEU A 88 16.84 12.17 26.26
C LEU A 88 15.65 12.11 25.28
N PHE A 89 15.80 11.51 24.09
CA PHE A 89 14.68 11.28 23.17
C PHE A 89 13.63 10.33 23.74
N ASP A 90 14.05 9.32 24.51
CA ASP A 90 13.14 8.27 25.02
C ASP A 90 12.25 8.73 26.18
N ILE A 91 12.61 9.83 26.86
CA ILE A 91 11.95 10.27 28.10
C ILE A 91 11.00 11.45 27.88
N VAL A 92 10.82 11.92 26.65
CA VAL A 92 9.93 13.05 26.34
C VAL A 92 8.49 12.84 26.81
N PRO A 93 7.90 11.63 26.72
CA PRO A 93 6.58 11.37 27.30
C PRO A 93 6.47 11.55 28.81
N LEU A 94 7.60 11.56 29.54
CA LEU A 94 7.63 11.72 31.00
C LEU A 94 7.63 13.20 31.43
N LEU A 95 7.78 14.14 30.48
CA LEU A 95 7.79 15.57 30.75
C LEU A 95 6.35 16.09 30.90
N GLN A 96 6.08 16.81 32.00
CA GLN A 96 4.74 17.31 32.32
C GLN A 96 4.43 18.68 31.69
N TYR A 97 5.43 19.55 31.56
CA TYR A 97 5.29 20.90 31.00
C TYR A 97 6.51 21.24 30.12
N GLY A 98 6.43 22.30 29.31
CA GLY A 98 7.60 22.83 28.57
C GLY A 98 8.17 21.93 27.46
N VAL A 99 7.47 20.85 27.09
CA VAL A 99 7.91 19.83 26.11
C VAL A 99 8.38 20.43 24.79
N HIS A 100 7.70 21.48 24.32
CA HIS A 100 8.04 22.16 23.07
C HIS A 100 9.44 22.78 23.10
N GLY A 101 9.73 23.63 24.10
CA GLY A 101 11.04 24.30 24.19
C GLY A 101 12.19 23.33 24.46
N PHE A 102 11.93 22.28 25.24
CA PHE A 102 12.87 21.18 25.44
C PHE A 102 13.14 20.45 24.11
N GLY A 103 12.09 20.04 23.39
CA GLY A 103 12.20 19.29 22.14
C GLY A 103 12.93 20.08 21.05
N GLN A 104 12.64 21.38 20.90
CA GLN A 104 13.38 22.27 20.00
C GLN A 104 14.86 22.35 20.37
N SER A 105 15.17 22.54 21.66
CA SER A 105 16.56 22.60 22.13
C SER A 105 17.29 21.28 21.89
N LEU A 106 16.60 20.14 22.06
CA LEU A 106 17.15 18.80 21.83
C LEU A 106 17.46 18.57 20.34
N LEU A 107 16.50 18.85 19.44
CA LEU A 107 16.68 18.74 17.99
C LEU A 107 17.78 19.68 17.47
N HIS A 108 17.80 20.91 17.96
CA HIS A 108 18.82 21.91 17.60
C HIS A 108 20.21 21.48 18.07
N THR A 109 20.34 21.00 19.32
CA THR A 109 21.63 20.50 19.84
C THR A 109 22.10 19.28 19.07
N MET A 110 21.19 18.38 18.69
CA MET A 110 21.52 17.22 17.85
C MET A 110 22.05 17.66 16.48
N SER A 111 21.37 18.62 15.84
CA SER A 111 21.78 19.17 14.54
C SER A 111 23.17 19.83 14.61
N CYS A 112 23.45 20.61 15.67
CA CYS A 112 24.77 21.19 15.92
C CYS A 112 25.87 20.14 16.15
N LEU A 113 25.51 18.96 16.63
CA LEU A 113 26.46 17.89 16.95
C LEU A 113 26.90 17.09 15.71
N VAL A 114 26.05 17.01 14.68
CA VAL A 114 26.28 16.19 13.46
C VAL A 114 27.71 16.31 12.90
N PRO A 115 28.31 17.51 12.72
CA PRO A 115 29.65 17.63 12.13
C PRO A 115 30.77 16.92 12.92
N PHE A 116 30.56 16.74 14.22
CA PHE A 116 31.52 16.19 15.17
C PHE A 116 31.41 14.67 15.37
N LEU A 117 30.46 14.02 14.70
CA LEU A 117 30.21 12.58 14.84
C LEU A 117 30.83 11.80 13.69
N GLU A 118 31.14 10.53 13.92
CA GLU A 118 31.47 9.58 12.86
C GLU A 118 30.21 9.19 12.07
N HIS A 119 30.33 8.89 10.77
CA HIS A 119 29.18 8.49 9.94
C HIS A 119 28.41 7.30 10.51
N SER A 120 29.11 6.36 11.18
CA SER A 120 28.50 5.21 11.84
C SER A 120 27.42 5.59 12.85
N LEU A 121 27.58 6.73 13.53
CA LEU A 121 26.60 7.28 14.47
C LEU A 121 25.55 8.12 13.74
N ILE A 122 25.97 8.96 12.80
CA ILE A 122 25.09 9.87 12.05
C ILE A 122 24.04 9.09 11.26
N ASP A 123 24.42 7.95 10.67
CA ASP A 123 23.52 7.13 9.84
C ASP A 123 22.31 6.59 10.62
N SER A 124 22.37 6.54 11.95
CA SER A 124 21.25 6.12 12.81
C SER A 124 20.30 7.26 13.20
N LEU A 125 20.75 8.52 13.09
CA LEU A 125 19.99 9.70 13.51
C LEU A 125 18.69 9.91 12.72
N PRO A 126 18.63 9.76 11.38
CA PRO A 126 17.38 9.96 10.64
C PRO A 126 16.24 9.08 11.16
N TYR A 127 16.50 7.81 11.46
CA TYR A 127 15.49 6.91 12.00
C TYR A 127 15.08 7.27 13.43
N LEU A 128 16.05 7.62 14.29
CA LEU A 128 15.77 8.05 15.66
C LEU A 128 14.89 9.32 15.68
N VAL A 129 15.27 10.33 14.89
CA VAL A 129 14.55 11.61 14.81
C VAL A 129 13.17 11.42 14.18
N ALA A 130 13.02 10.56 13.16
CA ALA A 130 11.69 10.23 12.64
C ALA A 130 10.82 9.54 13.70
N SER A 131 11.38 8.57 14.43
CA SER A 131 10.67 7.80 15.47
C SER A 131 10.19 8.68 16.62
N SER A 132 10.80 9.85 16.84
CA SER A 132 10.35 10.79 17.87
C SER A 132 8.95 11.36 17.58
N LEU A 133 8.46 11.33 16.33
CA LEU A 133 7.08 11.70 16.01
C LEU A 133 6.03 10.87 16.75
N ALA A 134 6.37 9.64 17.15
CA ALA A 134 5.46 8.78 17.90
C ALA A 134 5.24 9.26 19.35
N THR A 135 6.13 10.12 19.87
CA THR A 135 6.18 10.49 21.29
C THR A 135 6.18 12.00 21.52
N PHE A 136 6.60 12.80 20.54
CA PHE A 136 6.67 14.25 20.62
C PHE A 136 5.30 14.85 20.25
N PRO A 137 4.96 16.03 20.81
CA PRO A 137 3.70 16.71 20.46
C PRO A 137 3.68 17.17 18.99
N VAL A 138 2.47 17.23 18.41
CA VAL A 138 2.22 17.66 17.01
C VAL A 138 2.83 19.02 16.68
N SER A 139 2.94 19.91 17.65
CA SER A 139 3.59 21.23 17.48
C SER A 139 5.06 21.13 17.07
N LEU A 140 5.75 20.03 17.37
CA LEU A 140 7.15 19.79 16.98
C LEU A 140 7.30 19.00 15.67
N HIS A 141 6.22 18.53 15.04
CA HIS A 141 6.32 17.69 13.83
C HIS A 141 7.06 18.40 12.69
N ARG A 142 6.81 19.71 12.52
CA ARG A 142 7.53 20.53 11.53
C ARG A 142 9.03 20.64 11.85
N ASP A 143 9.39 20.85 13.12
CA ASP A 143 10.79 20.90 13.55
C ASP A 143 11.51 19.58 13.32
N ILE A 144 10.84 18.46 13.59
CA ILE A 144 11.36 17.10 13.35
C ILE A 144 11.60 16.86 11.85
N VAL A 145 10.61 17.14 11.00
CA VAL A 145 10.73 16.94 9.54
C VAL A 145 11.75 17.88 8.92
N ASN A 146 11.83 19.14 9.37
CA ASN A 146 12.91 20.06 8.98
C ASN A 146 14.29 19.52 9.38
N THR A 147 14.41 18.95 10.59
CA THR A 147 15.67 18.35 11.05
C THR A 147 16.09 17.20 10.14
N LEU A 148 15.16 16.31 9.79
CA LEU A 148 15.39 15.24 8.83
C LEU A 148 15.84 15.79 7.48
N CYS A 149 15.11 16.74 6.92
CA CYS A 149 15.27 17.14 5.52
C CYS A 149 16.43 18.11 5.28
N HIS A 150 16.76 18.95 6.25
CA HIS A 150 17.78 20.00 6.07
C HIS A 150 19.13 19.67 6.71
N TYR A 151 19.16 18.87 7.79
CA TYR A 151 20.37 18.66 8.59
C TYR A 151 20.84 17.20 8.67
N LEU A 152 20.01 16.21 8.30
CA LEU A 152 20.37 14.79 8.41
C LEU A 152 20.40 14.06 7.07
N LEU A 153 19.28 13.96 6.36
CA LEU A 153 19.17 13.24 5.09
C LEU A 153 20.13 13.74 4.00
N PRO A 154 20.41 15.06 3.86
CA PRO A 154 21.38 15.55 2.86
C PRO A 154 22.81 15.02 3.05
N PHE A 155 23.18 14.60 4.27
CA PHE A 155 24.51 14.10 4.61
C PHE A 155 24.57 12.57 4.72
N THR A 156 23.45 11.93 5.07
CA THR A 156 23.38 10.49 5.31
C THR A 156 22.85 9.69 4.12
N LEU A 157 22.03 10.30 3.27
CA LEU A 157 21.42 9.64 2.12
C LEU A 157 22.18 9.99 0.84
N SER A 158 22.86 8.99 0.28
CA SER A 158 23.56 9.08 -1.01
C SER A 158 23.04 8.02 -1.98
N PRO A 159 22.96 8.31 -3.30
CA PRO A 159 22.32 7.41 -4.26
C PRO A 159 23.05 6.08 -4.46
N ASP A 160 24.37 6.07 -4.25
CA ASP A 160 25.24 4.92 -4.52
C ASP A 160 25.86 4.29 -3.25
N VAL A 161 25.50 4.78 -2.06
CA VAL A 161 26.03 4.28 -0.78
C VAL A 161 24.93 3.55 -0.01
N GLU A 162 25.16 2.28 0.30
CA GLU A 162 24.32 1.53 1.23
C GLU A 162 24.81 1.70 2.67
N ASN A 163 23.94 2.23 3.53
CA ASN A 163 24.19 2.40 4.96
C ASN A 163 22.88 2.16 5.76
N TYR A 164 22.92 2.43 7.07
CA TYR A 164 21.75 2.25 7.92
C TYR A 164 20.60 3.20 7.52
N THR A 165 20.91 4.45 7.17
CA THR A 165 19.90 5.40 6.67
C THR A 165 19.24 4.89 5.40
N SER A 166 20.02 4.47 4.39
CA SER A 166 19.49 3.95 3.13
C SER A 166 18.59 2.73 3.33
N SER A 167 18.92 1.87 4.31
CA SER A 167 18.14 0.69 4.65
C SER A 167 16.85 1.01 5.42
N SER A 168 16.83 2.14 6.15
CA SER A 168 15.71 2.56 7.01
C SER A 168 14.79 3.60 6.38
N VAL A 169 15.09 4.13 5.18
CA VAL A 169 14.25 5.14 4.49
C VAL A 169 12.78 4.74 4.43
N THR A 170 12.46 3.48 4.08
CA THR A 170 11.06 3.02 4.03
C THR A 170 10.37 3.19 5.39
N ALA A 171 11.07 2.86 6.48
CA ALA A 171 10.56 3.03 7.84
C ALA A 171 10.46 4.51 8.25
N ILE A 172 11.44 5.34 7.89
CA ILE A 172 11.42 6.80 8.12
C ILE A 172 10.18 7.41 7.47
N VAL A 173 9.96 7.13 6.18
CA VAL A 173 8.80 7.65 5.43
C VAL A 173 7.50 7.12 6.02
N MET A 174 7.44 5.83 6.36
CA MET A 174 6.25 5.22 6.97
C MET A 174 5.89 5.84 8.33
N VAL A 175 6.88 6.10 9.20
CA VAL A 175 6.67 6.72 10.51
C VAL A 175 6.16 8.14 10.35
N VAL A 176 6.76 8.92 9.46
CA VAL A 176 6.29 10.29 9.22
C VAL A 176 4.84 10.25 8.72
N PHE A 177 4.53 9.42 7.73
CA PHE A 177 3.17 9.23 7.21
C PHE A 177 2.17 8.73 8.24
N GLN A 178 2.62 7.98 9.25
CA GLN A 178 1.75 7.43 10.29
C GLN A 178 1.33 8.50 11.32
N TYR A 179 2.24 9.41 11.66
CA TYR A 179 2.08 10.27 12.84
C TYR A 179 1.81 11.74 12.50
N THR A 180 1.96 12.17 11.25
CA THR A 180 1.54 13.52 10.84
C THR A 180 0.42 13.45 9.80
N ASP A 181 -0.58 14.32 9.95
CA ASP A 181 -1.64 14.50 8.95
C ASP A 181 -1.31 15.65 7.97
N GLN A 182 -0.19 16.35 8.17
CA GLN A 182 0.20 17.49 7.36
C GLN A 182 0.82 17.06 6.03
N THR A 183 0.03 17.17 4.96
CA THR A 183 0.48 16.87 3.58
C THR A 183 1.74 17.62 3.17
N ALA A 184 1.92 18.88 3.61
CA ALA A 184 3.13 19.66 3.36
C ALA A 184 4.41 18.95 3.85
N LEU A 185 4.36 18.38 5.06
CA LEU A 185 5.49 17.66 5.65
C LEU A 185 5.74 16.32 4.93
N HIS A 186 4.68 15.66 4.46
CA HIS A 186 4.81 14.45 3.63
C HIS A 186 5.52 14.74 2.31
N CYS A 187 5.14 15.84 1.63
CA CYS A 187 5.78 16.31 0.39
C CYS A 187 7.24 16.69 0.63
N GLN A 188 7.54 17.47 1.68
CA GLN A 188 8.89 17.85 2.07
C GLN A 188 9.83 16.65 2.17
N LEU A 189 9.41 15.66 2.95
CA LEU A 189 10.21 14.45 3.18
C LEU A 189 10.38 13.67 1.88
N LEU A 190 9.29 13.42 1.15
CA LEU A 190 9.34 12.57 -0.03
C LEU A 190 10.16 13.21 -1.15
N GLU A 191 10.06 14.52 -1.38
CA GLU A 191 10.91 15.23 -2.34
C GLU A 191 12.38 15.22 -1.93
N THR A 192 12.67 15.39 -0.64
CA THR A 192 14.04 15.27 -0.12
C THR A 192 14.61 13.88 -0.41
N VAL A 193 13.85 12.83 -0.13
CA VAL A 193 14.25 11.44 -0.42
C VAL A 193 14.40 11.21 -1.92
N MET A 194 13.46 11.66 -2.75
CA MET A 194 13.53 11.53 -4.22
C MET A 194 14.70 12.29 -4.85
N SER A 195 15.20 13.33 -4.18
CA SER A 195 16.39 14.07 -4.63
C SER A 195 17.72 13.36 -4.36
N ARG A 196 17.74 12.41 -3.44
CA ARG A 196 18.96 11.73 -2.98
C ARG A 196 18.98 10.23 -3.27
N ARG A 197 17.82 9.60 -3.48
CA ARG A 197 17.68 8.15 -3.63
C ARG A 197 16.95 7.77 -4.90
N ARG A 198 17.45 6.75 -5.59
CA ARG A 198 16.80 6.12 -6.75
C ARG A 198 15.73 5.12 -6.28
N MET A 199 14.71 4.87 -7.11
CA MET A 199 13.68 3.86 -6.87
C MET A 199 12.83 4.08 -5.61
N VAL A 200 12.51 5.33 -5.27
CA VAL A 200 11.63 5.67 -4.13
C VAL A 200 10.25 5.02 -4.25
N ILE A 201 9.83 4.70 -5.47
CA ILE A 201 8.63 3.91 -5.71
C ILE A 201 8.62 2.56 -5.00
N ARG A 202 9.77 1.90 -4.83
CA ARG A 202 9.88 0.66 -4.07
C ARG A 202 9.47 0.89 -2.62
N ASP A 203 9.92 2.00 -2.04
CA ASP A 203 9.57 2.38 -0.67
C ASP A 203 8.07 2.66 -0.55
N LEU A 204 7.49 3.43 -1.48
CA LEU A 204 6.05 3.70 -1.50
C LEU A 204 5.21 2.43 -1.66
N PHE A 205 5.57 1.51 -2.56
CA PHE A 205 4.87 0.24 -2.69
C PHE A 205 4.97 -0.61 -1.41
N CYS A 206 6.15 -0.64 -0.76
CA CYS A 206 6.30 -1.35 0.50
C CYS A 206 5.40 -0.75 1.60
N ILE A 207 5.29 0.58 1.68
CA ILE A 207 4.43 1.26 2.65
C ILE A 207 2.95 0.98 2.35
N ILE A 208 2.54 1.03 1.08
CA ILE A 208 1.14 0.73 0.71
C ILE A 208 0.80 -0.73 1.02
N ALA A 209 1.70 -1.65 0.71
CA ALA A 209 1.52 -3.08 0.95
C ALA A 209 1.42 -3.43 2.43
N HIS A 210 2.35 -2.92 3.25
CA HIS A 210 2.60 -3.42 4.61
C HIS A 210 2.40 -2.38 5.72
N GLY A 211 2.19 -1.12 5.37
CA GLY A 211 1.94 -0.06 6.34
C GLY A 211 0.61 -0.22 7.07
N THR A 212 0.48 0.52 8.15
CA THR A 212 -0.80 0.79 8.81
C THR A 212 -1.73 1.58 7.90
N VAL A 213 -3.03 1.63 8.23
CA VAL A 213 -4.02 2.37 7.44
C VAL A 213 -3.67 3.86 7.35
N SER A 214 -3.24 4.48 8.46
CA SER A 214 -2.90 5.90 8.49
C SER A 214 -1.66 6.21 7.63
N ALA A 215 -0.66 5.33 7.58
CA ALA A 215 0.50 5.51 6.70
C ALA A 215 0.21 5.19 5.22
N ARG A 216 -0.70 4.24 4.94
CA ARG A 216 -1.07 3.82 3.57
C ARG A 216 -1.76 4.94 2.80
N LEU A 217 -2.63 5.71 3.47
CA LEU A 217 -3.39 6.81 2.87
C LEU A 217 -2.49 7.87 2.19
N PRO A 218 -1.58 8.56 2.90
CA PRO A 218 -0.67 9.53 2.29
C PRO A 218 0.30 8.87 1.30
N ALA A 219 0.73 7.62 1.52
CA ALA A 219 1.58 6.91 0.56
C ALA A 219 0.90 6.70 -0.80
N ALA A 220 -0.36 6.24 -0.80
CA ALA A 220 -1.14 6.06 -2.01
C ALA A 220 -1.39 7.41 -2.71
N HIS A 221 -1.76 8.44 -1.95
CA HIS A 221 -1.99 9.76 -2.51
C HIS A 221 -0.74 10.37 -3.13
N LEU A 222 0.40 10.31 -2.45
CA LEU A 222 1.66 10.81 -2.97
C LEU A 222 2.18 10.04 -4.17
N LEU A 223 1.95 8.71 -4.23
CA LEU A 223 2.24 7.92 -5.42
C LEU A 223 1.49 8.47 -6.64
N PHE A 224 0.19 8.72 -6.51
CA PHE A 224 -0.63 9.25 -7.63
C PHE A 224 -0.39 10.74 -7.91
N HIS A 225 0.10 11.49 -6.93
CA HIS A 225 0.55 12.87 -7.10
C HIS A 225 1.84 12.94 -7.92
N TYR A 226 2.92 12.28 -7.48
CA TYR A 226 4.24 12.34 -8.13
C TYR A 226 4.32 11.51 -9.44
N TRP A 227 3.46 10.49 -9.61
CA TRP A 227 3.31 9.72 -10.86
C TRP A 227 1.92 9.95 -11.50
N PRO A 228 1.65 11.15 -12.04
CA PRO A 228 0.33 11.51 -12.54
C PRO A 228 -0.15 10.64 -13.72
N ALA A 229 0.76 9.94 -14.41
CA ALA A 229 0.45 8.99 -15.48
C ALA A 229 -0.30 7.73 -15.01
N LEU A 230 -0.40 7.49 -13.69
CA LEU A 230 -1.22 6.43 -13.11
C LEU A 230 -2.71 6.76 -13.08
N ASN A 231 -3.06 8.05 -13.18
CA ASN A 231 -4.46 8.47 -13.17
C ASN A 231 -5.06 8.27 -14.57
N PRO A 232 -6.18 7.53 -14.69
CA PRO A 232 -6.72 7.15 -16.00
C PRO A 232 -7.25 8.35 -16.80
N THR A 233 -7.89 9.33 -16.16
CA THR A 233 -8.42 10.52 -16.86
C THR A 233 -7.79 11.83 -16.38
N SER A 234 -7.99 12.90 -17.15
CA SER A 234 -7.66 14.27 -16.70
C SER A 234 -8.54 14.77 -15.56
N ALA A 235 -9.79 14.29 -15.48
CA ALA A 235 -10.71 14.64 -14.40
C ALA A 235 -10.28 13.97 -13.09
N ASP A 236 -9.88 12.70 -13.13
CA ASP A 236 -9.39 11.97 -11.95
C ASP A 236 -8.13 12.61 -11.39
N ARG A 237 -7.21 13.07 -12.25
CA ARG A 237 -6.03 13.84 -11.83
C ARG A 237 -6.43 15.05 -11.00
N ARG A 238 -7.38 15.85 -11.50
CA ARG A 238 -7.83 17.07 -10.81
C ARG A 238 -8.58 16.75 -9.52
N ASN A 239 -9.46 15.74 -9.53
CA ASN A 239 -10.23 15.34 -8.35
C ASN A 239 -9.37 14.71 -7.24
N ASN A 240 -8.36 13.92 -7.61
CA ASN A 240 -7.43 13.34 -6.64
C ASN A 240 -6.56 14.40 -6.00
N LEU A 241 -6.12 15.40 -6.77
CA LEU A 241 -5.42 16.57 -6.22
C LEU A 241 -6.32 17.32 -5.22
N LEU A 242 -7.56 17.65 -5.59
CA LEU A 242 -8.52 18.36 -4.72
C LEU A 242 -8.87 17.59 -3.43
N LYS A 243 -9.06 16.27 -3.51
CA LYS A 243 -9.33 15.43 -2.33
C LYS A 243 -8.09 15.22 -1.45
N PHE A 244 -6.90 15.30 -2.03
CA PHE A 244 -5.64 15.15 -1.31
C PHE A 244 -5.20 16.42 -0.57
N THR A 245 -5.56 17.59 -1.08
CA THR A 245 -5.19 18.88 -0.50
C THR A 245 -6.29 19.50 0.36
N GLY A 246 -7.55 19.06 0.22
CA GLY A 246 -8.70 19.68 0.88
C GLY A 246 -8.93 21.15 0.46
N LEU A 247 -8.17 21.62 -0.53
CA LEU A 247 -8.03 23.01 -0.99
C LEU A 247 -7.80 23.02 -2.50
N ASP A 248 -8.01 24.17 -3.13
CA ASP A 248 -7.65 24.40 -4.53
C ASP A 248 -6.17 24.04 -4.78
N VAL A 249 -5.85 23.69 -6.02
CA VAL A 249 -4.58 23.10 -6.53
C VAL A 249 -3.29 23.85 -6.12
N GLU A 250 -3.40 25.02 -5.50
CA GLU A 250 -2.30 25.92 -5.13
C GLU A 250 -1.84 25.81 -3.66
N ASP A 251 -2.58 25.14 -2.77
CA ASP A 251 -2.31 25.15 -1.32
C ASP A 251 -1.90 23.78 -0.73
N ILE A 252 -0.91 23.08 -1.31
CA ILE A 252 -0.27 21.93 -0.62
C ILE A 252 0.46 22.40 0.67
N GLY A 253 0.70 23.70 0.82
CA GLY A 253 1.39 24.30 1.97
C GLY A 253 2.87 23.93 2.07
N TRP A 254 3.40 23.20 1.08
CA TRP A 254 4.83 22.89 0.96
C TRP A 254 5.56 24.08 0.32
N GLU A 255 5.99 24.99 1.17
CA GLU A 255 6.69 26.22 0.78
C GLU A 255 8.22 26.01 0.81
N PRO A 256 8.97 26.78 0.00
CA PRO A 256 10.43 26.79 0.07
C PRO A 256 10.92 27.12 1.49
N HIS A 257 12.04 26.50 1.87
CA HIS A 257 12.75 26.87 3.09
C HIS A 257 13.16 28.35 3.00
N GLN A 258 13.12 29.06 4.13
CA GLN A 258 13.36 30.50 4.15
C GLN A 258 14.82 30.81 4.49
N CYS A 259 15.27 32.02 4.13
CA CYS A 259 16.62 32.51 4.42
C CYS A 259 16.89 32.52 5.94
N GLU A 260 18.00 31.94 6.35
CA GLU A 260 18.41 31.77 7.75
C GLU A 260 19.38 32.86 8.24
N ARG A 261 19.59 33.93 7.46
CA ARG A 261 20.45 35.05 7.86
C ARG A 261 19.73 35.94 8.88
N ASP A 262 20.37 36.19 10.03
CA ASP A 262 19.81 36.91 11.19
C ASP A 262 19.25 38.33 10.86
N ASN A 263 19.71 38.93 9.75
CA ASN A 263 19.23 40.24 9.25
C ASN A 263 18.99 40.22 7.74
N CYS A 264 18.22 39.25 7.25
CA CYS A 264 17.82 39.21 5.83
C CYS A 264 17.02 40.49 5.47
N PRO A 265 17.47 41.29 4.48
CA PRO A 265 16.79 42.53 4.11
C PRO A 265 15.54 42.29 3.24
N SER A 266 15.36 41.06 2.74
CA SER A 266 14.19 40.65 1.96
C SER A 266 13.11 40.17 2.92
N ASN A 267 12.00 40.91 3.02
CA ASN A 267 10.84 40.53 3.85
C ASN A 267 9.74 39.76 3.08
N GLU A 268 9.70 39.86 1.74
CA GLU A 268 8.65 39.23 0.91
C GLU A 268 9.18 38.10 -0.01
N ASN A 269 10.45 38.16 -0.45
CA ASN A 269 11.07 37.16 -1.33
C ASN A 269 12.36 36.61 -0.69
N ASN A 270 12.23 35.95 0.47
CA ASN A 270 13.34 35.37 1.23
C ASN A 270 13.48 33.86 1.06
N GLU A 271 12.88 33.25 0.04
CA GLU A 271 13.05 31.85 -0.29
C GLU A 271 14.54 31.49 -0.45
N ALA A 272 14.98 30.45 0.23
CA ALA A 272 16.33 29.94 0.12
C ALA A 272 16.50 29.22 -1.22
N ILE A 273 17.53 29.61 -1.96
CA ILE A 273 17.91 29.00 -3.25
C ILE A 273 19.37 28.56 -3.26
N GLN A 274 20.14 28.91 -2.22
CA GLN A 274 21.54 28.54 -2.07
C GLN A 274 21.83 28.02 -0.67
N LEU A 275 22.74 27.07 -0.59
CA LEU A 275 23.27 26.44 0.61
C LEU A 275 24.74 26.79 0.78
N CYS A 276 25.10 27.32 1.94
CA CYS A 276 26.47 27.58 2.34
C CYS A 276 26.96 26.48 3.28
N LEU A 277 27.98 25.74 2.85
CA LEU A 277 28.67 24.74 3.68
C LEU A 277 29.88 25.33 4.43
N ASP A 278 30.20 26.61 4.25
CA ASP A 278 31.25 27.26 5.04
C ASP A 278 30.71 27.51 6.46
N HIS A 279 31.24 26.76 7.41
CA HIS A 279 30.80 26.78 8.80
C HIS A 279 31.12 28.12 9.49
N ASN A 280 32.16 28.84 9.07
CA ASN A 280 32.48 30.15 9.63
C ASN A 280 31.41 31.17 9.23
N VAL A 281 31.01 31.15 7.97
CA VAL A 281 29.93 32.00 7.45
C VAL A 281 28.60 31.63 8.10
N ALA A 282 28.30 30.33 8.21
CA ALA A 282 27.08 29.84 8.83
C ALA A 282 26.95 30.33 10.28
N VAL A 283 27.99 30.12 11.11
CA VAL A 283 28.01 30.52 12.52
C VAL A 283 27.96 32.05 12.69
N LEU A 284 28.58 32.81 11.78
CA LEU A 284 28.65 34.28 11.88
C LEU A 284 27.40 35.00 11.37
N GLN A 285 26.69 34.44 10.38
CA GLN A 285 25.57 35.12 9.71
C GLN A 285 24.19 34.55 10.08
N GLY A 286 24.12 33.32 10.60
CA GLY A 286 22.89 32.69 11.09
C GLY A 286 23.12 32.08 12.46
N SER A 287 23.22 32.92 13.49
CA SER A 287 23.63 32.50 14.83
C SER A 287 22.59 31.63 15.55
N GLU A 288 21.35 31.63 15.07
CA GLU A 288 20.23 30.85 15.61
C GLU A 288 20.09 29.46 14.96
N TYR A 289 20.77 29.20 13.83
CA TYR A 289 20.61 27.98 13.04
C TYR A 289 21.85 27.10 13.06
N PRO A 290 21.69 25.75 13.10
CA PRO A 290 22.82 24.85 12.96
C PRO A 290 23.33 24.87 11.50
N PRO A 291 24.65 24.80 11.26
CA PRO A 291 25.20 24.69 9.91
C PRO A 291 24.73 23.40 9.23
N PRO A 292 24.47 23.40 7.91
CA PRO A 292 24.76 24.45 6.92
C PRO A 292 23.73 25.59 6.88
N LEU A 293 24.12 26.73 6.29
CA LEU A 293 23.28 27.94 6.23
C LEU A 293 22.51 28.06 4.90
N TYR A 294 21.19 28.19 4.99
CA TYR A 294 20.30 28.37 3.84
C TYR A 294 20.07 29.86 3.53
N LEU A 295 20.26 30.26 2.27
CA LEU A 295 20.33 31.66 1.86
C LEU A 295 19.43 31.95 0.65
N CYS A 296 18.74 33.10 0.70
CA CYS A 296 18.08 33.66 -0.46
C CYS A 296 19.08 34.21 -1.49
N GLN A 297 18.58 34.54 -2.69
CA GLN A 297 19.42 35.05 -3.78
C GLN A 297 20.21 36.30 -3.40
N HIS A 298 19.58 37.23 -2.68
CA HIS A 298 20.22 38.50 -2.33
C HIS A 298 21.31 38.30 -1.25
N CYS A 299 20.98 37.60 -0.15
CA CYS A 299 21.94 37.36 0.92
C CYS A 299 23.16 36.54 0.45
N SER A 300 22.95 35.58 -0.46
CA SER A 300 24.05 34.81 -1.02
C SER A 300 24.98 35.64 -1.93
N GLN A 301 24.43 36.57 -2.71
CA GLN A 301 25.22 37.52 -3.50
C GLN A 301 26.03 38.47 -2.62
N ASP A 302 25.43 39.00 -1.55
CA ASP A 302 26.11 39.90 -0.60
C ASP A 302 27.31 39.22 0.07
N ILE A 303 27.13 37.97 0.49
CA ILE A 303 28.18 37.18 1.14
C ILE A 303 29.31 36.89 0.13
N ARG A 304 28.98 36.51 -1.11
CA ARG A 304 29.97 36.28 -2.17
C ARG A 304 30.72 37.56 -2.56
N ALA A 305 30.06 38.71 -2.54
CA ALA A 305 30.70 40.00 -2.80
C ALA A 305 31.71 40.35 -1.69
N SER A 306 31.39 39.99 -0.46
CA SER A 306 32.28 40.20 0.69
C SER A 306 33.43 39.20 0.73
N ASN A 307 33.22 37.97 0.24
CA ASN A 307 34.21 36.91 0.29
C ASN A 307 34.03 35.91 -0.88
N SER A 308 34.75 36.20 -1.98
CA SER A 308 34.59 35.50 -3.27
C SER A 308 35.01 34.03 -3.29
N GLN A 309 35.70 33.55 -2.25
CA GLN A 309 36.19 32.17 -2.16
C GLN A 309 35.15 31.19 -1.58
N ILE A 310 34.02 31.68 -1.05
CA ILE A 310 32.99 30.82 -0.45
C ILE A 310 32.22 30.05 -1.52
N SER A 311 32.23 28.72 -1.40
CA SER A 311 31.38 27.83 -2.19
C SER A 311 29.91 27.93 -1.74
N MET A 312 29.00 28.25 -2.68
CA MET A 312 27.57 28.09 -2.46
C MET A 312 27.02 27.06 -3.43
N PHE A 313 26.11 26.23 -2.94
CA PHE A 313 25.47 25.17 -3.71
C PHE A 313 24.02 25.55 -3.98
N GLU A 314 23.54 25.38 -5.19
CA GLU A 314 22.12 25.55 -5.49
C GLU A 314 21.30 24.44 -4.82
N ILE A 315 20.09 24.77 -4.37
CA ILE A 315 19.15 23.82 -3.78
C ILE A 315 17.87 23.73 -4.61
N LEU A 316 17.21 22.58 -4.50
CA LEU A 316 15.93 22.35 -5.17
C LEU A 316 14.83 23.12 -4.46
N LEU A 317 13.98 23.76 -5.26
CA LEU A 317 12.71 24.29 -4.81
C LEU A 317 11.61 23.21 -4.93
N PRO A 318 10.58 23.27 -4.07
CA PRO A 318 9.41 22.39 -4.09
C PRO A 318 8.82 22.14 -5.48
N MET A 319 8.28 20.95 -5.75
CA MET A 319 7.48 20.76 -6.97
C MET A 319 6.09 21.41 -6.81
N GLN A 320 5.75 22.39 -7.64
CA GLN A 320 4.44 23.08 -7.57
C GLN A 320 3.35 22.38 -8.39
N HIS A 321 3.69 21.87 -9.57
CA HIS A 321 2.72 21.24 -10.48
C HIS A 321 3.29 19.98 -11.11
N MET A 322 2.47 18.93 -11.20
CA MET A 322 2.86 17.63 -11.77
C MET A 322 2.39 17.48 -13.21
N SER A 323 3.20 17.97 -14.15
CA SER A 323 2.89 17.82 -15.58
C SER A 323 2.93 16.34 -16.03
N THR A 324 1.94 15.94 -16.82
CA THR A 324 1.99 14.63 -17.53
C THR A 324 2.83 14.67 -18.81
N THR A 325 3.29 15.85 -19.20
CA THR A 325 4.07 16.07 -20.41
C THR A 325 5.45 16.66 -20.07
N CYS A 326 6.38 16.56 -21.02
CA CYS A 326 7.73 17.08 -20.92
C CYS A 326 7.72 18.59 -20.62
N GLU A 327 8.44 18.98 -19.57
CA GLU A 327 8.55 20.38 -19.13
C GLU A 327 9.70 21.12 -19.81
N ASN A 328 10.52 20.41 -20.59
CA ASN A 328 11.56 21.04 -21.38
C ASN A 328 10.94 21.96 -22.45
N LYS A 329 11.12 23.27 -22.27
CA LYS A 329 10.64 24.32 -23.20
C LYS A 329 11.13 24.12 -24.64
N ASN A 330 12.29 23.47 -24.82
CA ASN A 330 12.88 23.19 -26.13
C ASN A 330 12.58 21.76 -26.66
N CYS A 331 11.59 21.07 -26.10
CA CYS A 331 11.23 19.71 -26.51
C CYS A 331 10.71 19.68 -27.96
N ARG A 332 11.35 18.85 -28.81
CA ARG A 332 10.96 18.61 -30.21
C ARG A 332 10.34 17.24 -30.45
N SER A 333 10.04 16.50 -29.38
CA SER A 333 9.46 15.17 -29.49
C SER A 333 8.02 15.23 -29.99
N SER A 334 7.66 14.29 -30.86
CA SER A 334 6.26 14.05 -31.24
C SER A 334 5.48 13.45 -30.07
N ASP A 335 6.11 12.55 -29.30
CA ASP A 335 5.57 12.05 -28.03
C ASP A 335 6.12 12.87 -26.87
N LYS A 336 5.26 13.71 -26.30
CA LYS A 336 5.62 14.60 -25.19
C LYS A 336 5.30 14.00 -23.83
N LEU A 337 4.85 12.75 -23.72
CA LEU A 337 4.54 12.15 -22.42
C LEU A 337 5.79 12.10 -21.53
N ALA A 338 5.67 12.58 -20.30
CA ALA A 338 6.76 12.56 -19.34
C ALA A 338 7.06 11.11 -18.92
N MET A 339 8.31 10.71 -19.08
CA MET A 339 8.82 9.37 -18.76
C MET A 339 9.67 9.35 -17.49
N CYS A 340 10.22 10.48 -17.06
CA CYS A 340 10.98 10.58 -15.83
C CYS A 340 10.91 11.98 -15.22
N THR A 341 11.27 12.08 -13.94
CA THR A 341 11.51 13.33 -13.21
C THR A 341 12.96 13.34 -12.73
N CYS A 342 13.73 14.35 -13.11
CA CYS A 342 15.11 14.53 -12.69
C CYS A 342 15.21 15.53 -11.55
N PHE A 343 15.90 15.13 -10.47
CA PHE A 343 16.13 15.95 -9.29
C PHE A 343 17.56 16.52 -9.22
N ALA A 344 18.37 16.34 -10.27
CA ALA A 344 19.70 16.95 -10.32
C ALA A 344 19.60 18.47 -10.58
N ILE A 345 20.45 19.25 -9.91
CA ILE A 345 20.44 20.72 -10.01
C ILE A 345 20.73 21.19 -11.43
N GLU A 346 21.59 20.50 -12.19
CA GLU A 346 21.89 20.86 -13.57
C GLU A 346 20.63 20.80 -14.44
N CYS A 347 19.75 19.82 -14.19
CA CYS A 347 18.48 19.68 -14.89
C CYS A 347 17.43 20.65 -14.33
N ALA A 348 17.34 20.78 -13.01
CA ALA A 348 16.38 21.66 -12.33
C ALA A 348 16.58 23.15 -12.69
N SER A 349 17.81 23.57 -13.01
CA SER A 349 18.11 24.93 -13.47
C SER A 349 17.29 25.37 -14.69
N TYR A 350 16.87 24.42 -15.54
CA TYR A 350 16.00 24.70 -16.71
C TYR A 350 14.52 24.90 -16.34
N ASN A 351 14.14 24.60 -15.10
CA ASN A 351 12.79 24.69 -14.56
C ASN A 351 12.72 25.57 -13.28
N GLY A 352 13.60 26.59 -13.19
CA GLY A 352 13.60 27.51 -12.05
C GLY A 352 13.97 26.83 -10.73
N ASN A 353 14.99 25.96 -10.76
CA ASN A 353 15.48 25.16 -9.63
C ASN A 353 14.46 24.17 -9.05
N ARG A 354 13.36 23.89 -9.76
CA ARG A 354 12.44 22.81 -9.42
C ARG A 354 12.80 21.55 -10.20
N PRO A 355 12.60 20.34 -9.65
CA PRO A 355 12.76 19.10 -10.40
C PRO A 355 12.02 19.15 -11.75
N ILE A 356 12.62 18.58 -12.79
CA ILE A 356 12.12 18.71 -14.17
C ILE A 356 11.72 17.36 -14.75
N ARG A 357 10.56 17.32 -15.41
CA ARG A 357 10.02 16.13 -16.07
C ARG A 357 10.40 16.09 -17.55
N TYR A 358 10.95 14.97 -18.00
CA TYR A 358 11.37 14.76 -19.39
C TYR A 358 10.58 13.65 -20.08
N CYS A 359 10.27 13.82 -21.37
CA CYS A 359 9.87 12.71 -22.23
C CYS A 359 11.07 11.83 -22.61
N ALA A 360 10.82 10.64 -23.18
CA ALA A 360 11.86 9.68 -23.57
C ALA A 360 13.00 10.31 -24.40
N GLN A 361 12.66 11.15 -25.39
CA GLN A 361 13.68 11.81 -26.22
C GLN A 361 14.54 12.79 -25.40
N CYS A 362 13.92 13.64 -24.58
CA CYS A 362 14.66 14.60 -23.76
C CYS A 362 15.52 13.90 -22.70
N ASP A 363 15.00 12.83 -22.11
CA ASP A 363 15.72 11.96 -21.17
C ASP A 363 16.98 11.39 -21.82
N SER A 364 16.87 10.75 -23.00
CA SER A 364 18.05 10.20 -23.70
C SER A 364 19.11 11.25 -24.09
N ILE A 365 18.69 12.51 -24.29
CA ILE A 365 19.61 13.61 -24.60
C ILE A 365 20.34 14.10 -23.33
N ARG A 366 19.63 14.16 -22.19
CA ARG A 366 20.14 14.70 -20.92
C ARG A 366 20.86 13.66 -20.07
N HIS A 367 20.41 12.41 -20.14
CA HIS A 367 20.91 11.27 -19.38
C HIS A 367 21.39 10.20 -20.37
N ASN A 368 22.70 10.21 -20.63
CA ASN A 368 23.37 9.23 -21.48
C ASN A 368 24.78 8.97 -20.93
N ASN A 369 25.52 8.06 -21.58
CA ASN A 369 26.85 7.66 -21.12
C ASN A 369 27.87 8.81 -21.00
N ARG A 370 27.59 10.01 -21.55
CA ARG A 370 28.46 11.18 -21.45
C ARG A 370 27.99 12.22 -20.44
N ARG A 371 26.70 12.23 -20.05
CA ARG A 371 26.10 13.28 -19.22
C ARG A 371 25.00 12.70 -18.34
N GLY A 372 24.95 13.14 -17.08
CA GLY A 372 23.85 12.86 -16.15
C GLY A 372 23.71 11.41 -15.73
N GLY A 373 24.82 10.64 -15.69
CA GLY A 373 24.82 9.28 -15.14
C GLY A 373 24.79 9.24 -13.61
N ASP A 374 25.22 10.32 -12.97
CA ASP A 374 25.20 10.58 -11.53
C ASP A 374 23.92 11.29 -11.07
N HIS A 375 23.09 11.76 -12.00
CA HIS A 375 21.80 12.36 -11.67
C HIS A 375 20.88 11.37 -10.95
N VAL A 376 20.09 11.90 -10.01
CA VAL A 376 18.99 11.15 -9.39
C VAL A 376 17.72 11.36 -10.20
N VAL A 377 17.20 10.27 -10.77
CA VAL A 377 16.07 10.28 -11.70
C VAL A 377 15.02 9.27 -11.24
N GLN A 378 13.77 9.72 -11.13
CA GLN A 378 12.60 8.87 -10.86
C GLN A 378 11.90 8.58 -12.17
N TYR A 379 11.89 7.31 -12.59
CA TYR A 379 11.28 6.88 -13.85
C TYR A 379 9.79 6.58 -13.70
N ARG A 380 9.09 6.60 -14.84
CA ARG A 380 7.73 6.07 -14.97
C ARG A 380 7.72 4.60 -14.58
N ILE A 381 6.61 4.22 -13.97
CA ILE A 381 6.32 2.86 -13.51
C ILE A 381 6.07 1.99 -14.72
N GLY A 382 6.91 0.97 -14.89
CA GLY A 382 6.76 -0.03 -15.94
C GLY A 382 5.77 -1.12 -15.57
N SER A 383 5.74 -2.17 -16.39
CA SER A 383 4.99 -3.40 -16.08
C SER A 383 5.67 -4.18 -14.93
N PRO A 384 4.92 -4.71 -13.95
CA PRO A 384 5.45 -5.50 -12.84
C PRO A 384 6.15 -6.78 -13.27
N TRP A 385 5.84 -7.29 -14.46
CA TRP A 385 6.39 -8.54 -14.99
C TRP A 385 7.86 -8.39 -15.39
N LYS A 386 8.33 -7.16 -15.59
CA LYS A 386 9.70 -6.81 -15.99
C LYS A 386 10.49 -6.14 -14.88
N MET A 387 9.88 -5.91 -13.72
CA MET A 387 10.53 -5.32 -12.55
C MET A 387 11.42 -6.33 -11.84
N ALA A 388 12.31 -5.84 -10.99
CA ALA A 388 13.01 -6.69 -10.04
C ALA A 388 12.00 -7.43 -9.13
N PRO A 389 12.26 -8.69 -8.74
CA PRO A 389 11.29 -9.52 -8.03
C PRO A 389 10.80 -8.94 -6.70
N ASP A 390 11.64 -8.22 -5.98
CA ASP A 390 11.29 -7.50 -4.74
C ASP A 390 10.28 -6.37 -5.01
N VAL A 391 10.55 -5.51 -5.99
CA VAL A 391 9.65 -4.40 -6.36
C VAL A 391 8.31 -4.93 -6.90
N SER A 392 8.35 -5.99 -7.71
CA SER A 392 7.16 -6.63 -8.25
C SER A 392 6.26 -7.20 -7.14
N ARG A 393 6.84 -7.86 -6.13
CA ARG A 393 6.11 -8.36 -4.95
C ARG A 393 5.46 -7.23 -4.16
N TYR A 394 6.20 -6.16 -3.86
CA TYR A 394 5.64 -5.01 -3.16
C TYR A 394 4.51 -4.35 -3.95
N MET A 395 4.64 -4.24 -5.28
CA MET A 395 3.59 -3.67 -6.11
C MET A 395 2.31 -4.52 -6.08
N VAL A 396 2.45 -5.84 -6.26
CA VAL A 396 1.31 -6.77 -6.20
C VAL A 396 0.61 -6.69 -4.84
N GLU A 397 1.38 -6.71 -3.75
CA GLU A 397 0.80 -6.64 -2.42
C GLU A 397 0.23 -5.25 -2.11
N ALA A 398 0.77 -4.17 -2.69
CA ALA A 398 0.19 -2.84 -2.61
C ALA A 398 -1.19 -2.80 -3.29
N VAL A 399 -1.35 -3.42 -4.47
CA VAL A 399 -2.65 -3.55 -5.14
C VAL A 399 -3.64 -4.35 -4.28
N VAL A 400 -3.21 -5.51 -3.75
CA VAL A 400 -4.05 -6.34 -2.88
C VAL A 400 -4.49 -5.57 -1.63
N SER A 401 -3.55 -4.87 -0.99
CA SER A 401 -3.79 -4.10 0.23
C SER A 401 -4.80 -2.97 -0.01
N LEU A 402 -4.64 -2.20 -1.10
CA LEU A 402 -5.59 -1.15 -1.48
C LEU A 402 -6.98 -1.71 -1.78
N LEU A 403 -7.09 -2.83 -2.51
CA LEU A 403 -8.38 -3.47 -2.78
C LEU A 403 -9.06 -3.93 -1.47
N LYS A 404 -8.30 -4.40 -0.48
CA LYS A 404 -8.84 -4.79 0.83
C LYS A 404 -9.42 -3.62 1.63
N GLU A 405 -9.02 -2.36 1.38
CA GLU A 405 -9.57 -1.19 2.09
C GLU A 405 -11.06 -0.92 1.81
N ALA A 406 -11.65 -1.55 0.78
CA ALA A 406 -13.09 -1.50 0.56
C ALA A 406 -13.89 -2.25 1.65
N GLN A 407 -13.26 -3.21 2.35
CA GLN A 407 -13.94 -4.00 3.38
C GLN A 407 -14.09 -3.21 4.68
N PRO A 408 -15.28 -3.22 5.32
CA PRO A 408 -15.40 -2.75 6.70
C PRO A 408 -14.56 -3.65 7.63
N LEU A 409 -13.90 -3.07 8.63
CA LEU A 409 -13.12 -3.81 9.63
C LEU A 409 -13.96 -4.94 10.25
N ALA A 410 -13.33 -6.10 10.47
CA ALA A 410 -13.97 -7.35 10.88
C ALA A 410 -14.87 -7.24 12.13
N ASP A 411 -14.63 -6.27 13.02
CA ASP A 411 -15.48 -6.00 14.19
C ASP A 411 -16.90 -5.55 13.79
N SER A 412 -17.08 -4.94 12.61
CA SER A 412 -18.39 -4.53 12.09
C SER A 412 -19.18 -5.68 11.46
N ARG A 413 -18.54 -6.72 10.89
CA ARG A 413 -19.24 -7.91 10.36
C ARG A 413 -19.88 -8.71 11.51
N ARG A 414 -19.16 -8.91 12.62
CA ARG A 414 -19.71 -9.52 13.84
C ARG A 414 -20.80 -8.66 14.47
N SER A 415 -20.60 -7.34 14.54
CA SER A 415 -21.63 -6.43 15.06
C SER A 415 -22.91 -6.45 14.23
N ARG A 416 -22.85 -6.52 12.90
CA ARG A 416 -24.07 -6.56 12.06
C ARG A 416 -24.91 -7.83 12.20
N GLU A 417 -24.26 -8.97 12.45
CA GLU A 417 -24.97 -10.23 12.74
C GLU A 417 -25.52 -10.23 14.17
N GLN A 418 -24.79 -9.68 15.15
CA GLN A 418 -25.26 -9.52 16.53
C GLN A 418 -26.33 -8.42 16.70
N GLU A 419 -26.25 -7.31 15.95
CA GLU A 419 -27.16 -6.15 16.02
C GLU A 419 -28.53 -6.48 15.45
N ARG A 420 -28.62 -7.39 14.47
CA ARG A 420 -29.90 -7.95 14.04
C ARG A 420 -30.61 -8.73 15.15
N HIS A 421 -29.87 -9.22 16.14
CA HIS A 421 -30.41 -9.94 17.30
C HIS A 421 -30.59 -9.07 18.56
N THR A 422 -30.02 -7.86 18.61
CA THR A 422 -29.99 -7.07 19.85
C THR A 422 -30.58 -5.67 19.65
N ARG A 423 -31.87 -5.62 19.29
CA ARG A 423 -32.65 -4.39 19.38
C ARG A 423 -33.09 -4.17 20.84
N ALA A 424 -32.16 -3.79 21.71
CA ALA A 424 -32.44 -3.26 23.04
C ALA A 424 -31.22 -2.55 23.64
N GLY A 425 -31.30 -1.21 23.73
CA GLY A 425 -30.71 -0.43 24.84
C GLY A 425 -29.22 -0.08 24.78
N LEU A 426 -28.97 1.23 24.60
CA LEU A 426 -27.99 2.07 25.31
C LEU A 426 -26.53 1.58 25.40
N LEU A 427 -25.64 2.26 24.66
CA LEU A 427 -24.58 3.16 25.16
C LEU A 427 -23.68 3.50 23.96
N ASP A 428 -23.86 4.71 23.43
CA ASP A 428 -23.01 5.27 22.38
C ASP A 428 -21.81 5.94 23.07
N ASP A 429 -20.79 5.14 23.39
CA ASP A 429 -19.45 5.62 23.70
C ASP A 429 -18.55 5.24 22.53
N ALA A 430 -18.70 5.99 21.43
CA ALA A 430 -17.71 6.06 20.37
C ALA A 430 -16.42 6.63 20.96
N GLN A 431 -15.52 5.76 21.41
CA GLN A 431 -14.10 6.08 21.46
C GLN A 431 -13.71 6.64 20.09
N GLN A 432 -13.37 7.93 20.05
CA GLN A 432 -12.83 8.58 18.87
C GLN A 432 -11.63 7.75 18.38
N GLN A 433 -11.83 6.98 17.31
CA GLN A 433 -10.72 6.35 16.60
C GLN A 433 -9.95 7.48 15.93
N GLU A 434 -8.77 7.82 16.46
CA GLU A 434 -7.77 8.63 15.76
C GLU A 434 -7.32 7.86 14.51
N GLY A 435 -8.01 8.07 13.39
CA GLY A 435 -7.72 7.40 12.12
C GLY A 435 -8.65 7.87 11.00
N PRO A 436 -8.29 7.58 9.73
CA PRO A 436 -9.08 8.01 8.59
C PRO A 436 -10.48 7.40 8.62
N SER A 437 -11.47 8.18 8.19
CA SER A 437 -12.87 7.75 8.18
C SER A 437 -13.06 6.51 7.30
N LEU A 438 -14.10 5.72 7.61
CA LEU A 438 -14.42 4.53 6.83
C LEU A 438 -14.70 4.85 5.34
N GLU A 439 -15.20 6.05 5.05
CA GLU A 439 -15.43 6.51 3.68
C GLU A 439 -14.11 6.84 2.96
N GLU A 440 -13.18 7.54 3.60
CA GLU A 440 -11.85 7.82 3.04
C GLU A 440 -11.08 6.52 2.75
N ARG A 441 -11.18 5.54 3.66
CA ARG A 441 -10.60 4.21 3.46
C ARG A 441 -11.20 3.47 2.27
N ARG A 442 -12.53 3.42 2.15
CA ARG A 442 -13.18 2.81 0.98
C ARG A 442 -12.76 3.49 -0.31
N SER A 443 -12.62 4.82 -0.28
CA SER A 443 -12.16 5.60 -1.41
C SER A 443 -10.72 5.26 -1.83
N LEU A 444 -9.87 4.72 -0.94
CA LEU A 444 -8.52 4.27 -1.30
C LEU A 444 -8.53 3.09 -2.27
N SER A 445 -9.56 2.24 -2.22
CA SER A 445 -9.61 1.04 -3.06
C SER A 445 -9.63 1.33 -4.56
N ARG A 446 -10.07 2.54 -4.96
CA ARG A 446 -9.98 3.01 -6.37
C ARG A 446 -8.55 3.05 -6.89
N TYR A 447 -7.59 3.43 -6.05
CA TYR A 447 -6.18 3.45 -6.43
C TYR A 447 -5.66 2.03 -6.69
N GLY A 448 -6.15 1.03 -5.96
CA GLY A 448 -5.86 -0.38 -6.23
C GLY A 448 -6.35 -0.82 -7.61
N VAL A 449 -7.58 -0.44 -7.97
CA VAL A 449 -8.14 -0.71 -9.31
C VAL A 449 -7.33 -0.02 -10.41
N TRP A 450 -6.96 1.25 -10.22
CA TRP A 450 -6.17 1.98 -11.20
C TRP A 450 -4.77 1.41 -11.37
N LEU A 451 -4.09 1.01 -10.29
CA LEU A 451 -2.80 0.31 -10.41
C LEU A 451 -2.96 -1.03 -11.14
N LEU A 452 -4.00 -1.79 -10.82
CA LEU A 452 -4.28 -3.08 -11.44
C LEU A 452 -4.49 -2.95 -12.95
N VAL A 453 -5.38 -2.07 -13.39
CA VAL A 453 -5.74 -1.94 -14.80
C VAL A 453 -4.63 -1.29 -15.61
N ASN A 454 -3.92 -0.28 -15.06
CA ASN A 454 -2.88 0.43 -15.79
C ASN A 454 -1.53 -0.31 -15.85
N LEU A 455 -1.18 -1.09 -14.83
CA LEU A 455 0.14 -1.72 -14.73
C LEU A 455 0.11 -3.24 -14.87
N CYS A 456 -0.95 -3.91 -14.37
CA CYS A 456 -1.03 -5.37 -14.29
C CYS A 456 -1.77 -6.00 -15.48
N THR A 457 -1.58 -5.51 -16.71
CA THR A 457 -2.06 -6.24 -17.90
C THR A 457 -1.16 -7.47 -18.12
N PRO A 458 -1.68 -8.70 -18.02
CA PRO A 458 -0.83 -9.89 -18.11
C PRO A 458 -0.25 -10.07 -19.50
N ASP A 459 0.92 -10.71 -19.55
CA ASP A 459 1.59 -11.15 -20.76
C ASP A 459 2.02 -12.61 -20.63
N ARG A 460 2.67 -13.16 -21.65
CA ARG A 460 3.13 -14.56 -21.66
C ARG A 460 4.14 -14.89 -20.56
N THR A 461 4.74 -13.89 -19.92
CA THR A 461 5.73 -14.04 -18.84
C THR A 461 5.11 -13.88 -17.45
N THR A 462 3.82 -13.55 -17.37
CA THR A 462 3.11 -13.40 -16.11
C THR A 462 3.02 -14.72 -15.35
N SER A 463 3.40 -14.70 -14.08
CA SER A 463 3.23 -15.83 -13.16
C SER A 463 1.75 -16.08 -12.88
N GLU A 464 1.29 -17.32 -13.08
CA GLU A 464 -0.08 -17.74 -12.77
C GLU A 464 -0.44 -17.47 -11.31
N GLN A 465 0.50 -17.66 -10.38
CA GLN A 465 0.29 -17.43 -8.94
C GLN A 465 0.03 -15.96 -8.64
N THR A 466 0.81 -15.08 -9.26
CA THR A 466 0.68 -13.63 -9.07
C THR A 466 -0.62 -13.11 -9.66
N LEU A 467 -0.95 -13.56 -10.88
CA LEU A 467 -2.21 -13.22 -11.54
C LEU A 467 -3.41 -13.71 -10.73
N ALA A 468 -3.38 -14.95 -10.24
CA ALA A 468 -4.45 -15.51 -9.43
C ALA A 468 -4.64 -14.78 -8.10
N ARG A 469 -3.55 -14.32 -7.46
CA ARG A 469 -3.61 -13.50 -6.25
C ARG A 469 -4.31 -12.16 -6.50
N LEU A 470 -3.98 -11.49 -7.61
CA LEU A 470 -4.62 -10.23 -8.01
C LEU A 470 -6.10 -10.43 -8.35
N LEU A 471 -6.45 -11.48 -9.11
CA LEU A 471 -7.84 -11.82 -9.44
C LEU A 471 -8.65 -12.13 -8.19
N ALA A 472 -8.11 -12.92 -7.27
CA ALA A 472 -8.78 -13.23 -6.00
C ALA A 472 -9.05 -11.97 -5.16
N ALA A 473 -8.07 -11.07 -5.07
CA ALA A 473 -8.23 -9.80 -4.38
C ALA A 473 -9.32 -8.93 -5.04
N LEU A 474 -9.36 -8.90 -6.38
CA LEU A 474 -10.37 -8.17 -7.13
C LEU A 474 -11.76 -8.76 -6.94
N PHE A 475 -11.96 -10.08 -7.02
CA PHE A 475 -13.27 -10.70 -6.78
C PHE A 475 -13.76 -10.47 -5.35
N ASN A 476 -12.85 -10.50 -4.38
CA ASN A 476 -13.16 -10.13 -3.01
C ASN A 476 -13.52 -8.62 -2.87
N TRP A 477 -12.98 -7.75 -3.72
CA TRP A 477 -13.37 -6.34 -3.80
C TRP A 477 -14.77 -6.14 -4.42
N PHE A 478 -15.16 -6.96 -5.42
CA PHE A 478 -16.55 -6.97 -5.92
C PHE A 478 -17.54 -7.30 -4.80
N GLU A 479 -17.25 -8.34 -4.02
CA GLU A 479 -18.02 -8.73 -2.83
C GLU A 479 -18.11 -7.58 -1.81
N ALA A 480 -16.96 -6.96 -1.50
CA ALA A 480 -16.88 -5.86 -0.53
C ALA A 480 -17.68 -4.60 -0.94
N THR A 481 -17.83 -4.38 -2.25
CA THR A 481 -18.47 -3.18 -2.82
C THR A 481 -19.90 -3.41 -3.30
N ALA A 482 -20.40 -4.65 -3.29
CA ALA A 482 -21.71 -5.01 -3.87
C ALA A 482 -22.92 -4.33 -3.20
N TYR A 483 -22.81 -3.98 -1.92
CA TYR A 483 -23.91 -3.39 -1.13
C TYR A 483 -23.54 -2.03 -0.52
N LEU A 484 -22.64 -1.29 -1.17
CA LEU A 484 -22.42 0.10 -0.78
C LEU A 484 -23.69 0.91 -1.04
N GLY A 485 -23.94 1.92 -0.20
CA GLY A 485 -25.08 2.82 -0.40
C GLY A 485 -24.90 3.66 -1.67
N ASP A 486 -25.98 4.31 -2.10
CA ASP A 486 -25.97 5.23 -3.26
C ASP A 486 -25.32 6.59 -2.91
N ASP A 487 -24.29 6.56 -2.07
CA ASP A 487 -23.48 7.71 -1.71
C ASP A 487 -22.42 7.99 -2.78
N GLN A 488 -21.76 9.16 -2.68
CA GLN A 488 -20.80 9.59 -3.70
C GLN A 488 -19.64 8.58 -3.86
N THR A 489 -19.23 7.93 -2.77
CA THR A 489 -18.14 6.95 -2.75
C THR A 489 -18.58 5.63 -3.37
N GLY A 490 -19.76 5.12 -3.04
CA GLY A 490 -20.36 3.91 -3.62
C GLY A 490 -20.55 4.06 -5.13
N GLY A 491 -21.16 5.16 -5.58
CA GLY A 491 -21.33 5.43 -7.01
C GLY A 491 -20.01 5.53 -7.77
N ALA A 492 -18.99 6.18 -7.19
CA ALA A 492 -17.66 6.26 -7.80
C ALA A 492 -16.97 4.90 -7.93
N LEU A 493 -17.09 4.02 -6.94
CA LEU A 493 -16.52 2.66 -6.99
C LEU A 493 -17.29 1.76 -7.97
N GLU A 494 -18.61 1.92 -8.07
CA GLU A 494 -19.45 1.18 -9.00
C GLU A 494 -19.10 1.48 -10.47
N LEU A 495 -18.85 2.76 -10.80
CA LEU A 495 -18.38 3.18 -12.12
C LEU A 495 -17.07 2.49 -12.53
N LEU A 496 -16.19 2.17 -11.58
CA LEU A 496 -14.92 1.51 -11.90
C LEU A 496 -15.11 0.10 -12.47
N LYS A 497 -16.17 -0.59 -12.08
CA LYS A 497 -16.48 -1.96 -12.52
C LYS A 497 -16.77 -2.00 -14.02
N SER A 498 -17.61 -1.08 -14.49
CA SER A 498 -18.02 -1.00 -15.89
C SER A 498 -16.97 -0.31 -16.77
N GLU A 499 -16.37 0.79 -16.31
CA GLU A 499 -15.44 1.59 -17.14
C GLU A 499 -14.05 0.95 -17.30
N TYR A 500 -13.49 0.37 -16.23
CA TYR A 500 -12.09 -0.08 -16.23
C TYR A 500 -11.96 -1.60 -16.10
N ILE A 501 -12.66 -2.20 -15.15
CA ILE A 501 -12.40 -3.59 -14.76
C ILE A 501 -12.96 -4.58 -15.80
N HIS A 502 -14.15 -4.32 -16.36
CA HIS A 502 -14.80 -5.25 -17.29
C HIS A 502 -13.88 -5.62 -18.48
N SER A 503 -13.32 -4.62 -19.18
CA SER A 503 -12.44 -4.87 -20.33
C SER A 503 -11.16 -5.64 -19.95
N TRP A 504 -10.61 -5.36 -18.77
CA TRP A 504 -9.42 -6.04 -18.24
C TRP A 504 -9.71 -7.51 -17.91
N LEU A 505 -10.85 -7.81 -17.28
CA LEU A 505 -11.27 -9.19 -16.98
C LEU A 505 -11.53 -10.01 -18.25
N GLN A 506 -12.19 -9.42 -19.25
CA GLN A 506 -12.47 -10.11 -20.52
C GLN A 506 -11.17 -10.51 -21.26
N ALA A 507 -10.16 -9.63 -21.26
CA ALA A 507 -8.86 -9.96 -21.84
C ALA A 507 -8.19 -11.16 -21.12
N ILE A 508 -8.29 -11.20 -19.78
CA ILE A 508 -7.73 -12.30 -18.98
C ILE A 508 -8.51 -13.60 -19.18
N LEU A 509 -9.82 -13.52 -19.27
CA LEU A 509 -10.66 -14.68 -19.52
C LEU A 509 -10.30 -15.33 -20.87
N ALA A 510 -9.96 -14.53 -21.88
CA ALA A 510 -9.52 -15.01 -23.19
C ALA A 510 -8.13 -15.68 -23.15
N ASP A 511 -7.14 -15.06 -22.49
CA ASP A 511 -5.74 -15.52 -22.55
C ASP A 511 -5.34 -16.48 -21.41
N HIS A 512 -6.01 -16.41 -20.25
CA HIS A 512 -5.64 -17.09 -19.00
C HIS A 512 -6.85 -17.77 -18.30
N PHE A 513 -7.75 -18.37 -19.08
CA PHE A 513 -9.00 -18.99 -18.59
C PHE A 513 -8.82 -19.92 -17.38
N LYS A 514 -7.80 -20.81 -17.39
CA LYS A 514 -7.59 -21.78 -16.30
C LYS A 514 -7.27 -21.10 -14.97
N THR A 515 -6.37 -20.11 -15.00
CA THR A 515 -5.98 -19.33 -13.82
C THR A 515 -7.19 -18.56 -13.30
N PHE A 516 -7.93 -17.93 -14.20
CA PHE A 516 -9.18 -17.23 -13.87
C PHE A 516 -10.19 -18.14 -13.18
N ALA A 517 -10.50 -19.29 -13.79
CA ALA A 517 -11.46 -20.25 -13.26
C ALA A 517 -11.00 -20.83 -11.91
N SER A 518 -9.70 -21.05 -11.72
CA SER A 518 -9.15 -21.57 -10.47
C SER A 518 -9.41 -20.67 -9.25
N CYS A 519 -9.51 -19.35 -9.46
CA CYS A 519 -9.83 -18.37 -8.42
C CYS A 519 -11.29 -18.42 -7.96
N LEU A 520 -12.18 -19.00 -8.76
CA LEU A 520 -13.62 -19.09 -8.51
C LEU A 520 -14.07 -20.50 -8.07
N LEU A 521 -13.11 -21.39 -7.81
CA LEU A 521 -13.37 -22.70 -7.24
C LEU A 521 -13.73 -22.61 -5.75
N PRO A 522 -14.49 -23.56 -5.19
CA PRO A 522 -14.83 -23.58 -3.76
C PRO A 522 -13.61 -23.70 -2.84
N ARG A 523 -12.57 -24.37 -3.33
CA ARG A 523 -11.27 -24.51 -2.65
C ARG A 523 -10.18 -24.00 -3.59
N PRO A 524 -10.01 -22.68 -3.72
CA PRO A 524 -9.00 -22.14 -4.61
C PRO A 524 -7.58 -22.48 -4.09
N PRO A 525 -6.56 -22.42 -4.96
CA PRO A 525 -5.17 -22.57 -4.54
C PRO A 525 -4.79 -21.59 -3.42
N GLU A 526 -3.80 -21.95 -2.59
CA GLU A 526 -3.41 -21.16 -1.42
C GLU A 526 -3.08 -19.70 -1.75
N TYR A 527 -2.37 -19.45 -2.85
CA TYR A 527 -2.03 -18.09 -3.30
C TYR A 527 -3.24 -17.25 -3.75
N ALA A 528 -4.39 -17.88 -4.03
CA ALA A 528 -5.65 -17.25 -4.42
C ALA A 528 -6.67 -17.16 -3.25
N ARG A 529 -6.29 -17.54 -2.03
CA ARG A 529 -7.10 -17.34 -0.81
C ARG A 529 -6.80 -15.97 -0.24
N VAL A 530 -7.47 -14.95 -0.75
CA VAL A 530 -7.21 -13.54 -0.40
C VAL A 530 -8.47 -12.87 0.11
N GLY A 531 -8.42 -12.33 1.34
CA GLY A 531 -9.46 -11.45 1.88
C GLY A 531 -10.73 -12.16 2.35
N GLY A 532 -11.59 -11.40 3.04
CA GLY A 532 -12.89 -11.88 3.50
C GLY A 532 -12.76 -13.06 4.47
N HIS A 533 -13.50 -14.13 4.20
CA HIS A 533 -13.54 -15.31 5.04
C HIS A 533 -12.22 -16.11 5.10
N TRP A 534 -11.26 -15.83 4.22
CA TRP A 534 -9.92 -16.45 4.27
C TRP A 534 -9.01 -15.83 5.33
N ASP A 535 -9.29 -14.61 5.77
CA ASP A 535 -8.52 -13.92 6.79
C ASP A 535 -8.99 -14.30 8.23
N GLY A 536 -10.04 -15.11 8.35
CA GLY A 536 -10.63 -15.53 9.63
C GLY A 536 -10.76 -17.06 9.76
N LEU A 537 -11.05 -17.50 10.99
CA LEU A 537 -11.42 -18.90 11.28
C LEU A 537 -12.93 -19.06 11.08
N VAL A 538 -13.33 -19.66 9.97
CA VAL A 538 -14.74 -19.93 9.64
C VAL A 538 -14.97 -21.42 9.40
N SER A 539 -16.23 -21.86 9.46
CA SER A 539 -16.58 -23.25 9.14
C SER A 539 -16.45 -23.53 7.64
N LYS A 540 -16.36 -24.80 7.27
CA LYS A 540 -16.36 -25.21 5.86
C LYS A 540 -17.67 -24.81 5.15
N THR A 541 -18.81 -24.92 5.84
CA THR A 541 -20.10 -24.47 5.32
C THR A 541 -20.10 -22.97 5.03
N GLN A 542 -19.52 -22.16 5.92
CA GLN A 542 -19.43 -20.72 5.72
C GLN A 542 -18.49 -20.35 4.55
N HIS A 543 -17.39 -21.09 4.35
CA HIS A 543 -16.56 -20.94 3.14
C HIS A 543 -17.37 -21.12 1.84
N ILE A 544 -18.25 -22.12 1.82
CA ILE A 544 -19.11 -22.39 0.66
C ILE A 544 -20.14 -21.26 0.47
N GLN A 545 -20.83 -20.84 1.54
CA GLN A 545 -21.82 -19.76 1.48
C GLN A 545 -21.23 -18.44 0.98
N GLU A 546 -20.10 -18.01 1.56
CA GLU A 546 -19.43 -16.77 1.16
C GLU A 546 -18.86 -16.85 -0.25
N GLY A 547 -18.40 -18.02 -0.69
CA GLY A 547 -17.91 -18.19 -2.05
C GLY A 547 -19.03 -18.20 -3.10
N PHE A 548 -20.21 -18.76 -2.81
CA PHE A 548 -21.40 -18.58 -3.66
C PHE A 548 -21.87 -17.12 -3.68
N HIS A 549 -21.83 -16.45 -2.54
CA HIS A 549 -22.13 -15.02 -2.46
C HIS A 549 -21.19 -14.20 -3.37
N ARG A 550 -19.90 -14.52 -3.37
CA ARG A 550 -18.94 -13.91 -4.30
C ARG A 550 -19.29 -14.17 -5.76
N LEU A 551 -19.68 -15.40 -6.14
CA LEU A 551 -20.16 -15.68 -7.50
C LEU A 551 -21.36 -14.80 -7.84
N PHE A 552 -22.31 -14.65 -6.90
CA PHE A 552 -23.49 -13.81 -7.07
C PHE A 552 -23.13 -12.35 -7.34
N CYS A 553 -22.17 -11.79 -6.59
CA CYS A 553 -21.68 -10.42 -6.80
C CYS A 553 -21.01 -10.19 -8.16
N LEU A 554 -20.59 -11.24 -8.88
CA LEU A 554 -19.96 -11.14 -10.19
C LEU A 554 -20.98 -11.22 -11.35
N VAL A 555 -22.19 -11.72 -11.09
CA VAL A 555 -23.23 -11.93 -12.12
C VAL A 555 -23.66 -10.65 -12.82
N PRO A 556 -23.94 -9.52 -12.14
CA PRO A 556 -24.42 -8.29 -12.79
C PRO A 556 -23.46 -7.69 -13.82
N TYR A 557 -22.22 -8.17 -13.88
CA TYR A 557 -21.15 -7.63 -14.73
C TYR A 557 -20.75 -8.58 -15.87
N ASP A 558 -21.56 -9.61 -16.14
CA ASP A 558 -21.34 -10.62 -17.19
C ASP A 558 -19.98 -11.32 -17.09
N ILE A 559 -19.47 -11.47 -15.86
CA ILE A 559 -18.20 -12.15 -15.60
C ILE A 559 -18.38 -13.67 -15.63
N ILE A 560 -19.53 -14.17 -15.16
CA ILE A 560 -19.86 -15.60 -15.11
C ILE A 560 -20.49 -16.03 -16.43
N SER A 561 -19.66 -16.46 -17.39
CA SER A 561 -20.13 -17.01 -18.67
C SER A 561 -20.60 -18.47 -18.54
N ALA A 562 -21.40 -18.95 -19.50
CA ALA A 562 -21.83 -20.36 -19.52
C ALA A 562 -20.66 -21.35 -19.58
N GLU A 563 -19.57 -21.00 -20.29
CA GLU A 563 -18.35 -21.83 -20.34
C GLU A 563 -17.67 -21.90 -18.96
N LEU A 564 -17.52 -20.75 -18.31
CA LEU A 564 -16.92 -20.66 -16.97
C LEU A 564 -17.78 -21.41 -15.94
N TRP A 565 -19.10 -21.20 -15.97
CA TRP A 565 -20.07 -21.88 -15.11
C TRP A 565 -19.95 -23.40 -15.21
N ASN A 566 -19.93 -23.93 -16.44
CA ASN A 566 -19.78 -25.36 -16.70
C ASN A 566 -18.44 -25.92 -16.22
N HIS A 567 -17.40 -25.10 -16.17
CA HIS A 567 -16.08 -25.49 -15.66
C HIS A 567 -16.04 -25.54 -14.12
N ILE A 568 -16.60 -24.54 -13.43
CA ILE A 568 -16.47 -24.40 -11.97
C ILE A 568 -17.53 -25.19 -11.20
N MET A 569 -18.79 -25.26 -11.67
CA MET A 569 -19.91 -25.87 -10.92
C MET A 569 -19.71 -27.33 -10.53
N PRO A 570 -19.09 -28.20 -11.36
CA PRO A 570 -18.73 -29.55 -10.94
C PRO A 570 -17.96 -29.60 -9.61
N ASN A 571 -17.04 -28.66 -9.39
CA ASN A 571 -16.25 -28.61 -8.16
C ASN A 571 -17.09 -28.09 -6.98
N TRP A 572 -17.98 -27.13 -7.23
CA TRP A 572 -18.90 -26.61 -6.22
C TRP A 572 -19.87 -27.68 -5.72
N MET A 573 -20.45 -28.49 -6.62
CA MET A 573 -21.33 -29.60 -6.21
C MET A 573 -20.60 -30.64 -5.36
N GLU A 574 -19.37 -30.99 -5.73
CA GLU A 574 -18.52 -31.88 -4.92
C GLU A 574 -18.19 -31.29 -3.57
N ALA A 575 -17.90 -29.99 -3.51
CA ALA A 575 -17.59 -29.33 -2.25
C ALA A 575 -18.81 -29.30 -1.32
N ILE A 576 -20.01 -28.98 -1.82
CA ILE A 576 -21.24 -29.04 -1.03
C ILE A 576 -21.43 -30.44 -0.44
N LEU A 577 -21.30 -31.48 -1.28
CA LEU A 577 -21.44 -32.87 -0.85
C LEU A 577 -20.47 -33.31 0.24
N GLN A 578 -19.23 -32.80 0.20
CA GLN A 578 -18.17 -33.24 1.11
C GLN A 578 -18.06 -32.39 2.37
N ASP A 579 -18.35 -31.09 2.26
CA ASP A 579 -18.02 -30.11 3.29
C ASP A 579 -19.24 -29.59 4.06
N VAL A 580 -20.46 -29.74 3.53
CA VAL A 580 -21.69 -29.28 4.19
C VAL A 580 -22.39 -30.47 4.84
N PRO A 581 -22.52 -30.51 6.18
CA PRO A 581 -23.29 -31.52 6.88
C PRO A 581 -24.75 -31.58 6.41
N GLU A 582 -25.38 -32.77 6.42
CA GLU A 582 -26.75 -32.94 5.92
C GLU A 582 -27.78 -32.08 6.67
N ASP A 583 -27.54 -31.81 7.95
CA ASP A 583 -28.36 -30.95 8.81
C ASP A 583 -28.22 -29.46 8.49
N GLU A 584 -27.10 -29.04 7.88
CA GLU A 584 -26.85 -27.65 7.49
C GLU A 584 -27.25 -27.35 6.03
N LEU A 585 -27.50 -28.39 5.21
CA LEU A 585 -27.92 -28.25 3.80
C LEU A 585 -29.13 -27.32 3.62
N PRO A 586 -30.23 -27.43 4.38
CA PRO A 586 -31.38 -26.52 4.25
C PRO A 586 -31.06 -25.05 4.58
N GLY A 587 -29.96 -24.79 5.31
CA GLY A 587 -29.50 -23.43 5.60
C GLY A 587 -28.76 -22.75 4.44
N THR A 588 -28.41 -23.51 3.39
CA THR A 588 -27.64 -23.00 2.23
C THR A 588 -28.53 -22.44 1.11
N GLU A 589 -29.86 -22.61 1.21
CA GLU A 589 -30.85 -22.28 0.17
C GLU A 589 -30.73 -20.84 -0.34
N ASN A 590 -30.49 -19.86 0.54
CA ASN A 590 -30.36 -18.45 0.16
C ASN A 590 -29.12 -18.15 -0.71
N HIS A 591 -28.11 -19.00 -0.66
CA HIS A 591 -26.83 -18.80 -1.37
C HIS A 591 -26.76 -19.63 -2.67
N THR A 592 -27.54 -20.70 -2.77
CA THR A 592 -27.58 -21.58 -3.94
C THR A 592 -28.64 -21.17 -4.98
N GLN A 593 -29.38 -20.08 -4.76
CA GLN A 593 -30.38 -19.53 -5.69
C GLN A 593 -29.84 -19.25 -7.10
N LEU A 594 -28.52 -19.08 -7.25
CA LEU A 594 -27.86 -18.97 -8.56
C LEU A 594 -28.11 -20.18 -9.47
N LEU A 595 -28.35 -21.35 -8.90
CA LEU A 595 -28.62 -22.61 -9.60
C LEU A 595 -30.10 -22.79 -9.96
N ASP A 596 -30.98 -21.93 -9.45
CA ASP A 596 -32.41 -21.97 -9.74
C ASP A 596 -32.69 -21.30 -11.10
N PRO A 597 -33.23 -22.02 -12.10
CA PRO A 597 -33.43 -21.49 -13.43
C PRO A 597 -34.46 -20.35 -13.50
N ASP A 598 -35.38 -20.26 -12.54
CA ASP A 598 -36.43 -19.24 -12.52
C ASP A 598 -36.01 -18.00 -11.73
N MET A 599 -35.11 -18.17 -10.75
CA MET A 599 -34.63 -17.09 -9.87
C MET A 599 -33.22 -16.59 -10.19
N SER A 600 -32.46 -17.30 -11.03
CA SER A 600 -31.06 -16.98 -11.30
C SER A 600 -30.89 -15.70 -12.14
N PRO A 601 -30.09 -14.73 -11.67
CA PRO A 601 -29.78 -13.52 -12.43
C PRO A 601 -28.80 -13.76 -13.61
N LEU A 602 -28.32 -14.99 -13.83
CA LEU A 602 -27.32 -15.31 -14.87
C LEU A 602 -27.84 -15.16 -16.30
N GLY A 603 -29.17 -15.11 -16.50
CA GLY A 603 -29.77 -15.04 -17.84
C GLY A 603 -29.58 -16.28 -18.71
N PHE A 604 -29.12 -17.40 -18.11
CA PHE A 604 -29.00 -18.68 -18.80
C PHE A 604 -30.37 -19.30 -19.02
N ASP A 605 -30.54 -19.95 -20.17
CA ASP A 605 -31.66 -20.87 -20.31
C ASP A 605 -31.46 -22.12 -19.43
N SER A 606 -32.52 -22.89 -19.24
CA SER A 606 -32.47 -24.06 -18.38
C SER A 606 -31.48 -25.13 -18.89
N ASP A 607 -31.28 -25.24 -20.21
CA ASP A 607 -30.33 -26.19 -20.81
C ASP A 607 -28.87 -25.78 -20.51
N GLN A 608 -28.56 -24.48 -20.60
CA GLN A 608 -27.26 -23.89 -20.26
C GLN A 608 -26.96 -24.01 -18.76
N MET A 609 -27.95 -23.71 -17.90
CA MET A 609 -27.80 -23.78 -16.44
C MET A 609 -27.33 -25.16 -15.96
N TYR A 610 -27.95 -26.21 -16.51
CA TYR A 610 -27.70 -27.60 -16.10
C TYR A 610 -26.82 -28.39 -17.08
N GLN A 611 -26.11 -27.69 -17.97
CA GLN A 611 -25.23 -28.35 -18.95
C GLN A 611 -24.09 -29.14 -18.26
N PHE A 612 -23.55 -28.64 -17.15
CA PHE A 612 -22.48 -29.28 -16.38
C PHE A 612 -22.88 -30.66 -15.82
N VAL A 613 -24.18 -30.84 -15.56
CA VAL A 613 -24.78 -32.13 -15.17
C VAL A 613 -25.11 -32.95 -16.41
N SER A 614 -25.71 -32.33 -17.43
CA SER A 614 -26.17 -33.02 -18.65
C SER A 614 -25.04 -33.74 -19.39
N VAL A 615 -23.88 -33.10 -19.53
CA VAL A 615 -22.71 -33.67 -20.21
C VAL A 615 -22.23 -34.96 -19.51
N ARG A 616 -22.45 -35.08 -18.19
CA ARG A 616 -22.07 -36.26 -17.41
C ARG A 616 -22.95 -37.47 -17.68
N PHE A 617 -24.08 -37.34 -18.37
CA PHE A 617 -24.91 -38.46 -18.84
C PHE A 617 -24.58 -38.89 -20.27
N HIS A 618 -23.71 -38.16 -20.97
CA HIS A 618 -23.39 -38.43 -22.38
C HIS A 618 -22.08 -39.20 -22.52
N SER A 619 -22.17 -40.50 -22.85
CA SER A 619 -21.00 -41.35 -23.15
C SER A 619 -19.94 -41.43 -22.03
N THR A 620 -20.37 -41.35 -20.78
CA THR A 620 -19.52 -41.43 -19.58
C THR A 620 -19.65 -42.78 -18.86
N ALA A 621 -18.73 -43.08 -17.95
CA ALA A 621 -18.79 -44.28 -17.11
C ALA A 621 -19.97 -44.25 -16.12
N PRO A 622 -20.53 -45.41 -15.72
CA PRO A 622 -21.66 -45.48 -14.79
C PRO A 622 -21.44 -44.69 -13.49
N ARG A 623 -20.24 -44.75 -12.90
CA ARG A 623 -19.87 -44.01 -11.69
C ARG A 623 -19.99 -42.48 -11.85
N VAL A 624 -19.73 -41.97 -13.05
CA VAL A 624 -19.86 -40.53 -13.36
C VAL A 624 -21.33 -40.11 -13.47
N GLN A 625 -22.19 -41.00 -13.98
CA GLN A 625 -23.64 -40.78 -14.02
C GLN A 625 -24.25 -40.86 -12.62
N GLU A 626 -23.79 -41.81 -11.79
CA GLU A 626 -24.18 -41.91 -10.38
C GLU A 626 -23.85 -40.63 -9.61
N GLN A 627 -22.62 -40.12 -9.74
CA GLN A 627 -22.22 -38.84 -9.17
C GLN A 627 -23.13 -37.68 -9.62
N ALA A 628 -23.49 -37.62 -10.91
CA ALA A 628 -24.40 -36.61 -11.43
C ALA A 628 -25.82 -36.73 -10.84
N LEU A 629 -26.30 -37.95 -10.58
CA LEU A 629 -27.57 -38.17 -9.88
C LEU A 629 -27.51 -37.69 -8.42
N THR A 630 -26.40 -37.92 -7.73
CA THR A 630 -26.19 -37.41 -6.37
C THR A 630 -26.24 -35.88 -6.34
N TRP A 631 -25.69 -35.20 -7.34
CA TRP A 631 -25.80 -33.74 -7.45
C TRP A 631 -27.25 -33.28 -7.61
N LEU A 632 -28.03 -33.93 -8.48
CA LEU A 632 -29.45 -33.63 -8.66
C LEU A 632 -30.25 -33.84 -7.37
N GLN A 633 -29.89 -34.87 -6.58
CA GLN A 633 -30.47 -35.10 -5.27
C GLN A 633 -30.17 -33.96 -4.31
N VAL A 634 -28.91 -33.52 -4.20
CA VAL A 634 -28.52 -32.39 -3.33
C VAL A 634 -29.25 -31.12 -3.73
N LEU A 635 -29.30 -30.79 -5.02
CA LEU A 635 -30.05 -29.62 -5.52
C LEU A 635 -31.52 -29.67 -5.08
N SER A 636 -32.14 -30.85 -5.14
CA SER A 636 -33.52 -31.04 -4.67
C SER A 636 -33.65 -30.90 -3.15
N MET A 637 -32.64 -31.30 -2.37
CA MET A 637 -32.62 -31.17 -0.91
C MET A 637 -32.47 -29.72 -0.43
N VAL A 638 -31.82 -28.87 -1.23
CA VAL A 638 -31.70 -27.42 -0.99
C VAL A 638 -32.80 -26.62 -1.69
N ASN A 639 -33.95 -27.24 -1.97
CA ASN A 639 -35.14 -26.62 -2.56
C ASN A 639 -34.93 -25.94 -3.93
N ILE A 640 -33.95 -26.36 -4.73
CA ILE A 640 -33.78 -25.86 -6.11
C ILE A 640 -34.69 -26.65 -7.05
N ALA A 641 -35.55 -25.94 -7.78
CA ALA A 641 -36.44 -26.54 -8.77
C ALA A 641 -35.67 -26.92 -10.05
N ILE A 642 -35.60 -28.23 -10.34
CA ILE A 642 -35.03 -28.74 -11.59
C ILE A 642 -36.17 -28.98 -12.60
N PRO A 643 -36.16 -28.36 -13.80
CA PRO A 643 -37.21 -28.54 -14.79
C PRO A 643 -37.32 -30.00 -15.27
N LEU A 644 -38.53 -30.57 -15.17
CA LEU A 644 -38.81 -31.94 -15.61
C LEU A 644 -38.36 -32.25 -17.05
N PRO A 645 -38.52 -31.36 -18.05
CA PRO A 645 -38.05 -31.63 -19.41
C PRO A 645 -36.55 -31.95 -19.48
N ILE A 646 -35.74 -31.24 -18.69
CA ILE A 646 -34.29 -31.41 -18.63
C ILE A 646 -33.93 -32.70 -17.92
N LEU A 647 -34.56 -32.96 -16.76
CA LEU A 647 -34.34 -34.20 -16.03
C LEU A 647 -34.63 -35.42 -16.91
N HIS A 648 -35.77 -35.42 -17.63
CA HIS A 648 -36.10 -36.48 -18.58
C HIS A 648 -35.08 -36.61 -19.72
N LYS A 649 -34.58 -35.49 -20.24
CA LYS A 649 -33.56 -35.46 -21.30
C LYS A 649 -32.24 -36.07 -20.82
N MET A 650 -31.78 -35.70 -19.63
CA MET A 650 -30.58 -36.25 -18.99
C MET A 650 -30.69 -37.77 -18.78
N LEU A 651 -31.76 -38.21 -18.10
CA LEU A 651 -31.97 -39.62 -17.76
C LEU A 651 -32.10 -40.50 -19.01
N ARG A 652 -32.87 -40.05 -20.00
CA ARG A 652 -33.02 -40.77 -21.28
C ARG A 652 -31.67 -40.92 -22.01
N THR A 653 -30.84 -39.88 -21.97
CA THR A 653 -29.51 -39.89 -22.60
C THR A 653 -28.58 -40.85 -21.86
N GLY A 654 -28.55 -40.81 -20.52
CA GLY A 654 -27.76 -41.72 -19.69
C GLY A 654 -28.08 -43.19 -19.94
N VAL A 655 -29.37 -43.55 -19.90
CA VAL A 655 -29.85 -44.92 -20.15
C VAL A 655 -29.45 -45.41 -21.54
N ARG A 656 -29.61 -44.58 -22.58
CA ARG A 656 -29.22 -44.93 -23.96
C ARG A 656 -27.71 -45.16 -24.08
N CYS A 657 -26.88 -44.33 -23.45
CA CYS A 657 -25.42 -44.49 -23.49
C CYS A 657 -24.96 -45.75 -22.74
N LEU A 658 -25.59 -46.08 -21.61
CA LEU A 658 -25.30 -47.30 -20.86
C LEU A 658 -25.72 -48.57 -21.62
N GLN A 659 -26.81 -48.51 -22.38
CA GLN A 659 -27.25 -49.61 -23.26
C GLN A 659 -26.28 -49.79 -24.44
N ALA A 660 -25.88 -48.71 -25.11
CA ALA A 660 -24.92 -48.76 -26.22
C ALA A 660 -23.53 -49.29 -25.79
N SER A 661 -23.09 -48.99 -24.57
CA SER A 661 -21.85 -49.54 -23.98
C SER A 661 -21.91 -51.05 -23.76
N LYS A 662 -23.10 -51.61 -23.47
CA LYS A 662 -23.31 -53.07 -23.35
C LYS A 662 -23.22 -53.78 -24.70
N ASP A 663 -23.68 -53.15 -25.77
CA ASP A 663 -23.70 -53.75 -27.11
C ASP A 663 -22.34 -53.68 -27.82
N GLY A 664 -21.45 -52.73 -27.45
CA GLY A 664 -20.09 -52.61 -27.98
C GLY A 664 -19.05 -53.56 -27.36
N ALA A 665 -19.33 -54.16 -26.20
CA ALA A 665 -18.44 -55.12 -25.52
C ALA A 665 -18.59 -56.57 -26.02
N GLY A 666 -19.13 -56.76 -27.23
CA GLY A 666 -19.20 -58.04 -27.91
C GLY A 666 -17.87 -58.45 -28.54
N SER A 667 -16.87 -58.82 -27.73
CA SER A 667 -15.85 -59.87 -27.99
C SER A 667 -14.60 -59.67 -27.12
N ARG A 668 -14.67 -60.10 -25.85
CA ARG A 668 -13.70 -61.02 -25.20
C ARG A 668 -13.84 -60.99 -23.67
N LYS A 669 -14.07 -62.19 -23.12
CA LYS A 669 -14.03 -62.60 -21.70
C LYS A 669 -15.13 -62.03 -20.78
N VAL A 670 -16.33 -62.60 -20.95
CA VAL A 670 -17.49 -62.43 -20.07
C VAL A 670 -17.61 -63.63 -19.12
N SER A 671 -17.17 -63.47 -17.88
CA SER A 671 -17.70 -64.25 -16.74
C SER A 671 -17.43 -63.58 -15.38
N SER A 672 -16.34 -62.80 -15.24
CA SER A 672 -16.01 -62.12 -13.98
C SER A 672 -16.53 -60.68 -13.85
N ILE A 673 -16.87 -59.99 -14.96
CA ILE A 673 -17.39 -58.61 -14.95
C ILE A 673 -18.93 -58.60 -14.80
N ARG A 674 -19.58 -59.74 -15.05
CA ARG A 674 -21.04 -59.89 -15.05
C ARG A 674 -21.67 -59.79 -13.65
N SER A 675 -20.95 -60.13 -12.58
CA SER A 675 -21.46 -60.05 -11.20
C SER A 675 -21.38 -58.63 -10.64
N GLN A 676 -20.33 -57.89 -10.98
CA GLN A 676 -20.07 -56.55 -10.45
C GLN A 676 -20.92 -55.49 -11.16
N VAL A 677 -21.09 -55.60 -12.49
CA VAL A 677 -21.96 -54.68 -13.25
C VAL A 677 -23.45 -54.93 -12.95
N ASN A 678 -23.85 -56.14 -12.56
CA ASN A 678 -25.23 -56.43 -12.17
C ASN A 678 -25.56 -56.02 -10.72
N SER A 679 -24.58 -55.98 -9.80
CA SER A 679 -24.78 -55.34 -8.50
C SER A 679 -24.93 -53.84 -8.65
N ASP A 680 -24.06 -53.22 -9.45
CA ASP A 680 -24.06 -51.76 -9.66
C ASP A 680 -25.32 -51.30 -10.40
N LEU A 681 -25.87 -52.10 -11.34
CA LEU A 681 -27.15 -51.81 -11.98
C LEU A 681 -28.34 -52.02 -11.03
N GLY A 682 -28.27 -53.00 -10.12
CA GLY A 682 -29.27 -53.24 -9.09
C GLY A 682 -29.36 -52.08 -8.10
N GLU A 683 -28.22 -51.55 -7.67
CA GLU A 683 -28.13 -50.32 -6.87
C GLU A 683 -28.55 -49.08 -7.67
N PHE A 684 -28.19 -48.96 -8.95
CA PHE A 684 -28.63 -47.86 -9.81
C PHE A 684 -30.15 -47.86 -10.00
N THR A 685 -30.77 -49.03 -10.16
CA THR A 685 -32.24 -49.16 -10.24
C THR A 685 -32.89 -48.88 -8.88
N ALA A 686 -32.23 -49.22 -7.78
CA ALA A 686 -32.69 -48.92 -6.42
C ALA A 686 -32.55 -47.43 -6.05
N ILE A 687 -31.53 -46.73 -6.54
CA ILE A 687 -31.37 -45.26 -6.43
C ILE A 687 -32.40 -44.57 -7.32
N TYR A 688 -32.62 -45.07 -8.54
CA TYR A 688 -33.66 -44.61 -9.46
C TYR A 688 -35.06 -44.79 -8.87
N TYR A 689 -35.32 -45.90 -8.17
CA TYR A 689 -36.56 -46.12 -7.40
C TYR A 689 -36.62 -45.30 -6.12
N LYS A 690 -35.52 -45.05 -5.39
CA LYS A 690 -35.50 -44.16 -4.21
C LYS A 690 -35.77 -42.70 -4.57
N LEU A 691 -35.25 -42.21 -5.70
CA LEU A 691 -35.55 -40.88 -6.24
C LEU A 691 -37.01 -40.75 -6.70
N LEU A 692 -37.63 -41.83 -7.17
CA LEU A 692 -39.02 -41.86 -7.65
C LEU A 692 -40.04 -42.37 -6.61
N GLY A 693 -39.60 -42.91 -5.48
CA GLY A 693 -40.48 -43.57 -4.53
C GLY A 693 -39.73 -44.18 -3.34
N GLY A 694 -39.70 -43.44 -2.22
CA GLY A 694 -39.49 -44.08 -0.92
C GLY A 694 -38.79 -43.25 0.15
N TYR A 695 -39.43 -42.17 0.61
CA TYR A 695 -39.39 -41.79 2.03
C TYR A 695 -40.76 -41.24 2.47
N PRO A 696 -41.37 -41.77 3.54
CA PRO A 696 -42.58 -41.22 4.13
C PRO A 696 -42.22 -40.04 5.03
N PHE A 697 -41.82 -38.92 4.42
CA PHE A 697 -41.81 -37.59 5.07
C PHE A 697 -42.45 -36.51 4.18
N LEU A 698 -43.09 -36.93 3.08
CA LEU A 698 -44.00 -36.12 2.26
C LEU A 698 -45.42 -36.04 2.84
N SER A 699 -45.57 -36.04 4.17
CA SER A 699 -46.84 -35.72 4.82
C SER A 699 -46.61 -34.81 6.03
N ALA A 700 -46.31 -33.53 5.77
CA ALA A 700 -46.70 -32.43 6.67
C ALA A 700 -46.34 -31.03 6.14
N SER A 701 -45.39 -30.87 5.22
CA SER A 701 -44.85 -29.51 4.92
C SER A 701 -44.84 -29.12 3.44
N CYS A 702 -45.17 -30.03 2.52
CA CYS A 702 -45.24 -29.74 1.08
C CYS A 702 -46.66 -29.29 0.68
N SER A 703 -47.09 -28.14 1.18
CA SER A 703 -48.36 -27.49 0.80
C SER A 703 -48.16 -26.20 0.00
N ARG A 704 -47.07 -26.10 -0.78
CA ARG A 704 -46.89 -25.08 -1.82
C ARG A 704 -46.11 -25.61 -3.02
N VAL A 705 -46.67 -26.60 -3.71
CA VAL A 705 -46.46 -26.76 -5.16
C VAL A 705 -47.61 -26.01 -5.80
N GLN A 706 -47.41 -24.74 -6.13
CA GLN A 706 -48.40 -23.98 -6.88
C GLN A 706 -48.39 -24.46 -8.33
N TRP A 707 -49.43 -25.20 -8.68
CA TRP A 707 -49.83 -25.44 -10.05
C TRP A 707 -50.46 -24.14 -10.59
N HIS A 708 -49.77 -23.47 -11.51
CA HIS A 708 -50.39 -22.64 -12.53
C HIS A 708 -49.62 -22.76 -13.84
#